data_AF-A0A8S2ADT7-F1
#
_entry.id   AF-A0A8S2ADT7-F1
#
_cell.length_a   1.000
_cell.length_b   1.000
_cell.length_c   1.000
_cell.angle_alpha   90.00
_cell.angle_beta   90.00
_cell.angle_gamma   90.00
#
_symmetry.space_group_name_H-M   'P 1'
#
loop_
_entity.id
_entity.type
_entity.pdbx_description
1 polymer ?
#
loop_
_entity_poly.entity_id
_entity_poly.type
_entity_poly.pdbx_seq_one_letter_code
_entity_poly.pdbx_strand_id
1 'polypeptide(L)'
;MANSKKQAWFFYTTGLPSDIEIEVDDITFHLHKFPLMSKSKKLHQLITEQEQRLEQSKVYPHIKLENFPGGSEIFEMVIKISYGFKVDISVSTAVPLRCAAEYLEMTEEYSPENLISKTERFLSEFVFTNVRESIKALKACESVSSLAESLGLTEQCIDSIVSKASLTDPSSFYGWPINNGGIFAVDRKKQSKDSKTELWFEDLTELSFPIFRRVILAMKSRDLSPEIVERSLLTYAKKHIPGISRSSSSSSSSSSSSSTIASENQQRELLETIISDLPLTTTTTRSLFGLLRSAIILNASENCRKFLEKKIGSNLEKATLDDLLIPSYSYLNETLYDVDLVERLLGRFLENAAVSSLSLTVVGKLIDGVLGEIASDVNLKPEKFYNLAVLLPVQARVYDDGLYRAVDIYFKTHPWILEAEKEKICSVMDCRKLTVEGCIHAAQNERLPLRAVVQVLFLEQLQLRQVITGTLLTEEDGDETVVDLGRWKDTEKENQVLRLDMDTMRTRVNQLEKECLYLKKVIAKIDKESLKGNDGQSKWSIGKKFGCKFTTQIELLRVSEERRKIMGRVDYLAMKTDDVDTVAALVNSDMEELKVAAKKLFSDVSKLGGLGFGVSFLKFIASFAAIYLLILDRTNWKTNMLTSLLIPYIFLSLPSVIFNFLSGEVGKWIAFVAVVLRLFFPKHFPDWLEMPGSLILLLVVSPHFLAHHIRGTWIGTVISLFIGCYLLQEHIRASGGFRNSFTQPRGVSNTLGIILLLVYPVWALIVRVI
;
A
#
# COMPACT_ATOMS: atom_id res chain seq x y z
N MET A 1 -45.38 -35.45 5.26
CA MET A 1 -45.98 -34.59 6.31
C MET A 1 -45.56 -33.15 6.02
N ALA A 2 -46.55 -32.27 5.86
CA ALA A 2 -46.48 -30.80 5.77
C ALA A 2 -45.68 -30.15 4.61
N ASN A 3 -46.18 -30.28 3.37
CA ASN A 3 -45.89 -29.28 2.33
C ASN A 3 -46.84 -28.09 2.58
N SER A 4 -46.33 -27.10 3.30
CA SER A 4 -47.02 -25.81 3.50
C SER A 4 -47.22 -25.16 2.14
N LYS A 5 -48.44 -25.24 1.58
CA LYS A 5 -48.86 -24.42 0.44
C LYS A 5 -48.68 -22.95 0.87
N LYS A 6 -47.67 -22.27 0.32
CA LYS A 6 -47.48 -20.83 0.50
C LYS A 6 -48.64 -20.13 -0.23
N GLN A 7 -49.73 -19.88 0.47
CA GLN A 7 -50.85 -19.10 -0.05
C GLN A 7 -50.52 -17.61 0.09
N ALA A 8 -50.64 -16.83 -0.97
CA ALA A 8 -50.56 -15.37 -0.89
C ALA A 8 -51.98 -14.81 -0.79
N TRP A 9 -52.33 -14.31 0.40
CA TRP A 9 -53.67 -13.82 0.72
C TRP A 9 -53.76 -12.31 0.49
N PHE A 10 -54.44 -11.87 -0.56
CA PHE A 10 -54.88 -10.46 -0.72
C PHE A 10 -56.36 -10.30 -0.33
N PHE A 11 -56.67 -10.61 0.92
CA PHE A 11 -57.89 -10.15 1.59
C PHE A 11 -57.50 -9.03 2.56
N TYR A 12 -57.51 -7.76 2.15
CA TYR A 12 -57.66 -6.69 3.16
C TYR A 12 -58.13 -5.31 2.66
N THR A 13 -58.39 -5.09 1.36
CA THR A 13 -58.71 -3.72 0.88
C THR A 13 -60.14 -3.52 0.36
N THR A 14 -60.84 -4.57 -0.09
CA THR A 14 -62.21 -4.43 -0.62
C THR A 14 -63.32 -5.01 0.27
N GLY A 15 -63.00 -5.92 1.20
CA GLY A 15 -64.00 -6.56 2.07
C GLY A 15 -64.97 -7.53 1.37
N LEU A 16 -64.72 -7.86 0.10
CA LEU A 16 -65.56 -8.73 -0.73
C LEU A 16 -64.92 -10.13 -0.92
N PRO A 17 -65.73 -11.19 -1.12
CA PRO A 17 -65.22 -12.52 -1.44
C PRO A 17 -64.57 -12.54 -2.84
N SER A 18 -63.46 -13.26 -2.98
CA SER A 18 -62.76 -13.45 -4.26
C SER A 18 -63.62 -14.22 -5.26
N ASP A 19 -63.61 -13.79 -6.52
CA ASP A 19 -64.37 -14.40 -7.62
C ASP A 19 -63.48 -15.14 -8.63
N ILE A 20 -62.15 -15.12 -8.44
CA ILE A 20 -61.16 -15.79 -9.28
C ILE A 20 -59.92 -16.24 -8.48
N GLU A 21 -59.35 -17.37 -8.86
CA GLU A 21 -58.08 -17.87 -8.34
C GLU A 21 -57.04 -17.93 -9.46
N ILE A 22 -55.87 -17.32 -9.25
CA ILE A 22 -54.75 -17.38 -10.20
C ILE A 22 -53.55 -18.00 -9.51
N GLU A 23 -52.99 -19.06 -10.10
CA GLU A 23 -51.79 -19.74 -9.62
C GLU A 23 -50.56 -19.34 -10.43
N VAL A 24 -49.51 -18.90 -9.73
CA VAL A 24 -48.20 -18.53 -10.29
C VAL A 24 -47.11 -19.12 -9.39
N ASP A 25 -46.18 -19.90 -9.95
CA ASP A 25 -45.04 -20.52 -9.23
C ASP A 25 -45.44 -21.21 -7.92
N ASP A 26 -46.47 -22.07 -7.97
CA ASP A 26 -47.05 -22.80 -6.83
C ASP A 26 -47.67 -21.91 -5.72
N ILE A 27 -47.83 -20.61 -5.98
CA ILE A 27 -48.55 -19.66 -5.12
C ILE A 27 -49.91 -19.34 -5.74
N THR A 28 -50.97 -19.60 -4.97
CA THR A 28 -52.35 -19.28 -5.35
C THR A 28 -52.76 -17.91 -4.83
N PHE A 29 -53.18 -17.03 -5.72
CA PHE A 29 -53.69 -15.69 -5.44
C PHE A 29 -55.22 -15.67 -5.58
N HIS A 30 -55.92 -15.28 -4.51
CA HIS A 30 -57.37 -15.08 -4.52
C HIS A 30 -57.67 -13.61 -4.86
N LEU A 31 -58.30 -13.37 -6.01
CA LEU A 31 -58.43 -12.04 -6.62
C LEU A 31 -59.87 -11.73 -7.05
N HIS A 32 -60.04 -10.58 -7.69
CA HIS A 32 -61.29 -10.05 -8.22
C HIS A 32 -61.17 -9.86 -9.74
N LYS A 33 -62.18 -10.28 -10.52
CA LYS A 33 -62.16 -10.22 -11.99
C LYS A 33 -62.05 -8.79 -12.52
N PHE A 34 -62.87 -7.87 -12.01
CA PHE A 34 -63.01 -6.52 -12.58
C PHE A 34 -61.70 -5.70 -12.59
N PRO A 35 -60.92 -5.59 -11.50
CA PRO A 35 -59.64 -4.87 -11.50
C PRO A 35 -58.61 -5.44 -12.50
N LEU A 36 -58.65 -6.75 -12.73
CA LEU A 36 -57.71 -7.43 -13.63
C LEU A 36 -58.12 -7.25 -15.10
N MET A 37 -59.40 -7.50 -15.40
CA MET A 37 -59.97 -7.42 -16.75
C MET A 37 -59.96 -6.00 -17.32
N SER A 38 -60.04 -4.97 -16.47
CA SER A 38 -59.98 -3.57 -16.90
C SER A 38 -58.57 -3.09 -17.25
N LYS A 39 -57.53 -3.85 -16.89
CA LYS A 39 -56.13 -3.44 -17.04
C LYS A 39 -55.29 -4.36 -17.93
N SER A 40 -55.70 -5.62 -18.12
CA SER A 40 -54.97 -6.62 -18.89
C SER A 40 -55.88 -7.28 -19.92
N LYS A 41 -55.47 -7.20 -21.19
CA LYS A 41 -56.15 -7.90 -22.29
C LYS A 41 -56.06 -9.41 -22.15
N LYS A 42 -54.89 -9.95 -21.81
CA LYS A 42 -54.68 -11.39 -21.72
C LYS A 42 -55.48 -12.00 -20.57
N LEU A 43 -55.51 -11.36 -19.40
CA LEU A 43 -56.36 -11.81 -18.30
C LEU A 43 -57.83 -11.71 -18.68
N HIS A 44 -58.24 -10.65 -19.38
CA HIS A 44 -59.61 -10.54 -19.89
C HIS A 44 -60.00 -11.73 -20.78
N GLN A 45 -59.13 -12.12 -21.72
CA GLN A 45 -59.36 -13.27 -22.60
C GLN A 45 -59.38 -14.60 -21.83
N LEU A 46 -58.38 -14.84 -20.98
CA LEU A 46 -58.29 -16.09 -20.20
C LEU A 46 -59.47 -16.28 -19.25
N ILE A 47 -59.94 -15.19 -18.62
CA ILE A 47 -61.11 -15.22 -17.74
C ILE A 47 -62.38 -15.53 -18.56
N THR A 48 -62.57 -14.86 -19.69
CA THR A 48 -63.74 -15.05 -20.55
C THR A 48 -63.79 -16.48 -21.12
N GLU A 49 -62.65 -17.01 -21.57
CA GLU A 49 -62.55 -18.40 -22.07
C GLU A 49 -62.86 -19.44 -20.98
N GLN A 50 -62.38 -19.21 -19.75
CA GLN A 50 -62.66 -20.11 -18.64
C GLN A 50 -64.12 -20.05 -18.20
N GLU A 51 -64.74 -18.87 -18.20
CA GLU A 51 -66.17 -18.72 -17.92
C GLU A 51 -67.03 -19.49 -18.92
N GLN A 52 -66.70 -19.43 -20.21
CA GLN A 52 -67.38 -20.22 -21.26
C GLN A 52 -67.23 -21.73 -21.06
N ARG A 53 -66.09 -22.20 -20.53
CA ARG A 53 -65.86 -23.62 -20.23
C ARG A 53 -66.57 -24.09 -18.95
N LEU A 54 -66.78 -23.19 -17.99
CA LEU A 54 -67.29 -23.50 -16.64
C LEU A 54 -68.81 -23.38 -16.50
N GLU A 55 -69.56 -23.07 -17.56
CA GLU A 55 -71.03 -23.06 -17.55
C GLU A 55 -71.66 -24.39 -17.06
N GLN A 56 -70.88 -25.47 -16.93
CA GLN A 56 -71.31 -26.79 -16.45
C GLN A 56 -70.91 -27.14 -14.99
N SER A 57 -70.11 -26.33 -14.29
CA SER A 57 -69.63 -26.66 -12.92
C SER A 57 -69.58 -25.43 -12.01
N LYS A 58 -70.18 -25.50 -10.81
CA LYS A 58 -70.24 -24.42 -9.79
C LYS A 58 -68.87 -24.11 -9.12
N VAL A 59 -67.76 -24.32 -9.81
CA VAL A 59 -66.40 -24.12 -9.29
C VAL A 59 -65.88 -22.78 -9.77
N TYR A 60 -65.21 -22.04 -8.88
CA TYR A 60 -64.58 -20.76 -9.17
C TYR A 60 -63.55 -20.91 -10.31
N PRO A 61 -63.41 -19.92 -11.21
CA PRO A 61 -62.41 -19.99 -12.27
C PRO A 61 -61.00 -20.01 -11.68
N HIS A 62 -60.28 -21.08 -11.96
CA HIS A 62 -58.88 -21.29 -11.56
C HIS A 62 -57.99 -21.20 -12.80
N ILE A 63 -57.09 -20.23 -12.84
CA ILE A 63 -56.17 -19.98 -13.96
C ILE A 63 -54.74 -20.24 -13.49
N LYS A 64 -54.03 -21.12 -14.18
CA LYS A 64 -52.61 -21.35 -13.94
C LYS A 64 -51.76 -20.61 -14.97
N LEU A 65 -50.88 -19.72 -14.51
CA LEU A 65 -49.90 -19.04 -15.36
C LEU A 65 -48.54 -19.73 -15.16
N GLU A 66 -48.18 -20.60 -16.09
CA GLU A 66 -46.88 -21.28 -16.07
C GLU A 66 -45.77 -20.35 -16.58
N ASN A 67 -44.62 -20.33 -15.89
CA ASN A 67 -43.43 -19.52 -16.24
C ASN A 67 -43.70 -18.01 -16.37
N PHE A 68 -44.39 -17.41 -15.39
CA PHE A 68 -44.64 -15.97 -15.39
C PHE A 68 -43.31 -15.18 -15.29
N PRO A 69 -43.08 -14.16 -16.15
CA PRO A 69 -41.84 -13.39 -16.12
C PRO A 69 -41.67 -12.64 -14.80
N GLY A 70 -40.55 -12.88 -14.12
CA GLY A 70 -40.26 -12.27 -12.80
C GLY A 70 -40.92 -12.98 -11.62
N GLY A 71 -41.66 -14.06 -11.88
CA GLY A 71 -42.27 -14.92 -10.88
C GLY A 71 -43.38 -14.29 -10.06
N SER A 72 -43.75 -14.97 -8.96
CA SER A 72 -44.88 -14.60 -8.11
C SER A 72 -44.76 -13.20 -7.47
N GLU A 73 -43.56 -12.74 -7.14
CA GLU A 73 -43.32 -11.43 -6.50
C GLU A 73 -43.67 -10.26 -7.45
N ILE A 74 -43.29 -10.38 -8.72
CA ILE A 74 -43.62 -9.39 -9.74
C ILE A 74 -45.12 -9.45 -10.06
N PHE A 75 -45.72 -10.64 -10.07
CA PHE A 75 -47.16 -10.78 -10.24
C PHE A 75 -47.94 -10.08 -9.11
N GLU A 76 -47.49 -10.19 -7.86
CA GLU A 76 -48.07 -9.44 -6.73
C GLU A 76 -48.01 -7.92 -6.97
N MET A 77 -46.89 -7.43 -7.51
CA MET A 77 -46.71 -6.01 -7.83
C MET A 77 -47.67 -5.57 -8.96
N VAL A 78 -47.84 -6.40 -9.99
CA VAL A 78 -48.83 -6.16 -11.06
C VAL A 78 -50.24 -6.08 -10.47
N ILE A 79 -50.62 -7.03 -9.62
CA ILE A 79 -51.92 -7.04 -8.95
C ILE A 79 -52.13 -5.74 -8.17
N LYS A 80 -51.17 -5.34 -7.32
CA LYS A 80 -51.28 -4.09 -6.55
C LYS A 80 -51.56 -2.89 -7.48
N ILE A 81 -50.88 -2.81 -8.61
CA ILE A 81 -51.09 -1.74 -9.59
C ILE A 81 -52.48 -1.85 -10.25
N SER A 82 -52.93 -3.06 -10.59
CA SER A 82 -54.27 -3.29 -11.15
C SER A 82 -55.39 -2.87 -10.21
N TYR A 83 -55.19 -3.02 -8.89
CA TYR A 83 -56.13 -2.54 -7.86
C TYR A 83 -56.00 -1.04 -7.55
N GLY A 84 -55.11 -0.33 -8.23
CA GLY A 84 -54.92 1.12 -8.07
C GLY A 84 -54.01 1.51 -6.90
N PHE A 85 -53.27 0.57 -6.30
CA PHE A 85 -52.24 0.92 -5.33
C PHE A 85 -51.08 1.64 -6.01
N LYS A 86 -50.58 2.70 -5.37
CA LYS A 86 -49.33 3.34 -5.78
C LYS A 86 -48.17 2.46 -5.33
N VAL A 87 -47.56 1.76 -6.28
CA VAL A 87 -46.33 1.00 -6.05
C VAL A 87 -45.16 1.74 -6.68
N ASP A 88 -44.10 1.91 -5.89
CA ASP A 88 -42.84 2.50 -6.34
C ASP A 88 -42.07 1.48 -7.18
N ILE A 89 -41.74 1.87 -8.41
CA ILE A 89 -40.98 1.03 -9.33
C ILE A 89 -39.50 1.18 -8.99
N SER A 90 -38.85 0.07 -8.63
CA SER A 90 -37.41 0.02 -8.36
C SER A 90 -36.64 -0.44 -9.60
N VAL A 91 -35.33 -0.15 -9.67
CA VAL A 91 -34.51 -0.52 -10.84
C VAL A 91 -34.38 -2.04 -11.02
N SER A 92 -34.32 -2.80 -9.92
CA SER A 92 -34.28 -4.27 -9.96
C SER A 92 -35.61 -4.88 -10.38
N THR A 93 -36.74 -4.21 -10.12
CA THR A 93 -38.08 -4.71 -10.48
C THR A 93 -38.59 -4.16 -11.81
N ALA A 94 -38.01 -3.07 -12.33
CA ALA A 94 -38.48 -2.39 -13.54
C ALA A 94 -38.47 -3.28 -14.79
N VAL A 95 -37.38 -4.02 -15.02
CA VAL A 95 -37.24 -4.90 -16.20
C VAL A 95 -38.20 -6.10 -16.12
N PRO A 96 -38.25 -6.87 -15.02
CA PRO A 96 -39.24 -7.94 -14.87
C PRO A 96 -40.68 -7.42 -14.98
N LEU A 97 -40.98 -6.23 -14.43
CA LEU A 97 -42.30 -5.63 -14.50
C LEU A 97 -42.69 -5.21 -15.92
N ARG A 98 -41.75 -4.67 -16.72
CA ARG A 98 -41.96 -4.38 -18.15
C ARG A 98 -42.23 -5.65 -18.96
N CYS A 99 -41.52 -6.73 -18.66
CA CYS A 99 -41.70 -8.05 -19.27
C CYS A 99 -43.05 -8.67 -18.89
N ALA A 100 -43.45 -8.58 -17.62
CA ALA A 100 -44.76 -9.00 -17.13
C ALA A 100 -45.91 -8.19 -17.75
N ALA A 101 -45.74 -6.88 -17.89
CA ALA A 101 -46.72 -6.01 -18.52
C ALA A 101 -46.94 -6.38 -20.00
N GLU A 102 -45.86 -6.71 -20.73
CA GLU A 102 -45.95 -7.24 -22.09
C GLU A 102 -46.69 -8.57 -22.13
N TYR A 103 -46.27 -9.51 -21.27
CA TYR A 103 -46.86 -10.84 -21.23
C TYR A 103 -48.37 -10.79 -20.98
N LEU A 104 -48.84 -9.84 -20.17
CA LEU A 104 -50.24 -9.62 -19.83
C LEU A 104 -50.96 -8.65 -20.79
N GLU A 105 -50.27 -8.11 -21.79
CA GLU A 105 -50.79 -7.14 -22.75
C GLU A 105 -51.46 -5.94 -22.04
N MET A 106 -50.77 -5.34 -21.08
CA MET A 106 -51.23 -4.17 -20.32
C MET A 106 -50.93 -2.87 -21.06
N THR A 107 -51.59 -2.68 -22.21
CA THR A 107 -51.42 -1.53 -23.11
C THR A 107 -52.27 -0.34 -22.69
N GLU A 108 -52.01 0.83 -23.30
CA GLU A 108 -52.79 2.05 -23.05
C GLU A 108 -54.24 1.98 -23.56
N GLU A 109 -54.55 1.03 -24.44
CA GLU A 109 -55.90 0.81 -24.99
C GLU A 109 -56.92 0.43 -23.91
N TYR A 110 -56.47 -0.26 -22.86
CA TYR A 110 -57.31 -0.70 -21.75
C TYR A 110 -57.40 0.35 -20.63
N SER A 111 -56.30 1.06 -20.38
CA SER A 111 -56.31 2.16 -19.43
C SER A 111 -55.21 3.18 -19.72
N PRO A 112 -55.48 4.49 -19.55
CA PRO A 112 -54.43 5.50 -19.68
C PRO A 112 -53.33 5.31 -18.64
N GLU A 113 -52.08 5.53 -19.04
CA GLU A 113 -50.87 5.29 -18.23
C GLU A 113 -50.79 3.86 -17.65
N ASN A 114 -51.07 2.86 -18.49
CA ASN A 114 -50.97 1.47 -18.08
C ASN A 114 -49.51 1.04 -17.84
N LEU A 115 -49.33 -0.16 -17.32
CA LEU A 115 -48.05 -0.63 -16.79
C LEU A 115 -46.91 -0.59 -17.81
N ILE A 116 -47.17 -0.86 -19.10
CA ILE A 116 -46.16 -0.80 -20.16
C ILE A 116 -45.59 0.62 -20.27
N SER A 117 -46.43 1.65 -20.50
CA SER A 117 -45.93 3.01 -20.69
C SER A 117 -45.32 3.59 -19.41
N LYS A 118 -45.87 3.22 -18.23
CA LYS A 118 -45.30 3.62 -16.94
C LYS A 118 -43.90 3.04 -16.72
N THR A 119 -43.67 1.78 -17.09
CA THR A 119 -42.35 1.13 -16.95
C THR A 119 -41.36 1.62 -18.01
N GLU A 120 -41.79 1.83 -19.26
CA GLU A 120 -40.95 2.40 -20.32
C GLU A 120 -40.49 3.82 -20.01
N ARG A 121 -41.39 4.68 -19.51
CA ARG A 121 -41.04 6.03 -19.07
C ARG A 121 -39.98 5.99 -17.96
N PHE A 122 -40.15 5.12 -16.97
CA PHE A 122 -39.17 4.95 -15.90
C PHE A 122 -37.80 4.45 -16.42
N LEU A 123 -37.80 3.47 -17.32
CA LEU A 123 -36.56 2.93 -17.91
C LEU A 123 -35.82 3.99 -18.75
N SER A 124 -36.55 4.72 -19.59
CA SER A 124 -35.99 5.75 -20.47
C SER A 124 -35.49 6.99 -19.72
N GLU A 125 -36.26 7.51 -18.77
CA GLU A 125 -35.93 8.75 -18.06
C GLU A 125 -34.88 8.53 -16.95
N PHE A 126 -34.95 7.42 -16.23
CA PHE A 126 -34.12 7.20 -15.02
C PHE A 126 -33.03 6.14 -15.21
N VAL A 127 -33.35 5.01 -15.83
CA VAL A 127 -32.40 3.87 -15.89
C VAL A 127 -31.35 4.10 -16.97
N PHE A 128 -31.76 4.41 -18.20
CA PHE A 128 -30.86 4.60 -19.35
C PHE A 128 -30.06 5.92 -19.31
N THR A 129 -30.34 6.78 -18.33
CA THR A 129 -29.58 8.01 -18.11
C THR A 129 -28.37 7.79 -17.18
N ASN A 130 -28.36 6.73 -16.38
CA ASN A 130 -27.34 6.45 -15.38
C ASN A 130 -26.69 5.06 -15.57
N VAL A 131 -25.36 5.02 -15.72
CA VAL A 131 -24.58 3.78 -15.93
C VAL A 131 -24.83 2.75 -14.84
N ARG A 132 -24.82 3.14 -13.57
CA ARG A 132 -25.02 2.22 -12.45
C ARG A 132 -26.39 1.57 -12.48
N GLU A 133 -27.42 2.38 -12.70
CA GLU A 133 -28.79 1.87 -12.72
C GLU A 133 -29.02 1.02 -13.98
N SER A 134 -28.40 1.34 -15.11
CA SER A 134 -28.37 0.48 -16.30
C SER A 134 -27.71 -0.88 -16.04
N ILE A 135 -26.62 -0.94 -15.26
CA ILE A 135 -25.97 -2.20 -14.87
C ILE A 135 -26.88 -3.05 -13.97
N LYS A 136 -27.55 -2.43 -12.99
CA LYS A 136 -28.51 -3.14 -12.13
C LYS A 136 -29.73 -3.64 -12.92
N ALA A 137 -30.24 -2.84 -13.85
CA ALA A 137 -31.31 -3.26 -14.76
C ALA A 137 -30.86 -4.42 -15.65
N LEU A 138 -29.62 -4.37 -16.15
CA LEU A 138 -29.03 -5.46 -16.93
C LEU A 138 -28.91 -6.77 -16.12
N LYS A 139 -28.57 -6.67 -14.83
CA LYS A 139 -28.61 -7.82 -13.90
C LYS A 139 -30.03 -8.37 -13.74
N ALA A 140 -31.04 -7.50 -13.67
CA ALA A 140 -32.45 -7.93 -13.59
C ALA A 140 -32.91 -8.65 -14.87
N CYS A 141 -32.34 -8.33 -16.04
CA CYS A 141 -32.60 -9.06 -17.29
C CYS A 141 -32.25 -10.56 -17.20
N GLU A 142 -31.32 -10.97 -16.34
CA GLU A 142 -30.94 -12.39 -16.18
C GLU A 142 -32.12 -13.26 -15.74
N SER A 143 -33.03 -12.70 -14.92
CA SER A 143 -34.21 -13.42 -14.44
C SER A 143 -35.28 -13.66 -15.52
N VAL A 144 -35.27 -12.85 -16.59
CA VAL A 144 -36.32 -12.81 -17.64
C VAL A 144 -35.71 -12.85 -19.05
N SER A 145 -34.58 -13.54 -19.20
CA SER A 145 -33.68 -13.43 -20.37
C SER A 145 -34.38 -13.55 -21.72
N SER A 146 -35.28 -14.52 -21.92
CA SER A 146 -35.93 -14.73 -23.24
C SER A 146 -36.84 -13.59 -23.66
N LEU A 147 -37.67 -13.10 -22.72
CA LEU A 147 -38.63 -12.03 -23.01
C LEU A 147 -37.93 -10.66 -23.07
N ALA A 148 -36.92 -10.44 -22.21
CA ALA A 148 -36.11 -9.22 -22.23
C ALA A 148 -35.32 -9.04 -23.55
N GLU A 149 -34.83 -10.15 -24.13
CA GLU A 149 -34.18 -10.12 -25.44
C GLU A 149 -35.17 -9.84 -26.58
N SER A 150 -36.36 -10.45 -26.56
CA SER A 150 -37.39 -10.19 -27.57
C SER A 150 -37.86 -8.73 -27.60
N LEU A 151 -37.82 -8.06 -26.44
CA LEU A 151 -38.17 -6.65 -26.29
C LEU A 151 -36.98 -5.70 -26.54
N GLY A 152 -35.78 -6.23 -26.79
CA GLY A 152 -34.57 -5.42 -26.99
C GLY A 152 -34.07 -4.69 -25.74
N LEU A 153 -34.61 -4.99 -24.55
CA LEU A 153 -34.26 -4.29 -23.30
C LEU A 153 -32.79 -4.52 -22.92
N THR A 154 -32.29 -5.73 -23.14
CA THR A 154 -30.88 -6.09 -22.87
C THR A 154 -29.93 -5.26 -23.73
N GLU A 155 -30.23 -5.08 -25.01
CA GLU A 155 -29.41 -4.29 -25.94
C GLU A 155 -29.46 -2.80 -25.59
N GLN A 156 -30.63 -2.28 -25.26
CA GLN A 156 -30.79 -0.89 -24.81
C GLN A 156 -30.01 -0.60 -23.52
N CYS A 157 -30.00 -1.53 -22.55
CA CYS A 157 -29.17 -1.42 -21.35
C CYS A 157 -27.67 -1.37 -21.69
N ILE A 158 -27.21 -2.26 -22.59
CA ILE A 158 -25.80 -2.31 -23.01
C ILE A 158 -25.43 -1.01 -23.74
N ASP A 159 -26.26 -0.56 -24.68
CA ASP A 159 -26.04 0.66 -25.44
C ASP A 159 -26.03 1.91 -24.56
N SER A 160 -26.87 1.94 -23.52
CA SER A 160 -26.83 3.00 -22.51
C SER A 160 -25.50 2.99 -21.75
N ILE A 161 -25.04 1.82 -21.26
CA ILE A 161 -23.75 1.69 -20.56
C ILE A 161 -22.62 2.19 -21.45
N VAL A 162 -22.58 1.73 -22.71
CA VAL A 162 -21.51 2.07 -23.66
C VAL A 162 -21.55 3.55 -24.01
N SER A 163 -22.72 4.11 -24.34
CA SER A 163 -22.85 5.53 -24.71
C SER A 163 -22.48 6.47 -23.57
N LYS A 164 -22.80 6.12 -22.32
CA LYS A 164 -22.45 6.92 -21.14
C LYS A 164 -20.99 6.74 -20.72
N ALA A 165 -20.42 5.55 -20.91
CA ALA A 165 -18.99 5.33 -20.71
C ALA A 165 -18.15 6.14 -21.71
N SER A 166 -18.61 6.31 -22.96
CA SER A 166 -17.95 7.19 -23.95
C SER A 166 -17.96 8.67 -23.56
N LEU A 167 -18.96 9.13 -22.80
CA LEU A 167 -19.06 10.52 -22.33
C LEU A 167 -18.19 10.80 -21.09
N THR A 168 -17.56 9.78 -20.52
CA THR A 168 -16.67 9.95 -19.36
C THR A 168 -15.27 10.25 -19.86
N ASP A 169 -14.82 11.49 -19.69
CA ASP A 169 -13.50 11.93 -20.15
C ASP A 169 -12.36 11.07 -19.54
N PRO A 170 -11.45 10.52 -20.37
CA PRO A 170 -10.24 9.83 -19.91
C PRO A 170 -9.32 10.72 -19.05
N SER A 171 -9.45 12.05 -19.12
CA SER A 171 -8.61 12.99 -18.35
C SER A 171 -8.99 13.11 -16.86
N SER A 172 -10.22 12.76 -16.49
CA SER A 172 -10.64 12.63 -15.08
C SER A 172 -10.03 11.38 -14.41
N PHE A 173 -9.56 10.43 -15.23
CA PHE A 173 -9.01 9.14 -14.81
C PHE A 173 -7.54 9.20 -14.35
N TYR A 174 -6.77 10.18 -14.83
CA TYR A 174 -5.33 10.36 -14.51
C TYR A 174 -5.07 10.98 -13.12
N GLY A 175 -6.08 11.10 -12.26
CA GLY A 175 -6.00 11.70 -10.92
C GLY A 175 -5.62 10.76 -9.77
N TRP A 176 -5.01 9.59 -10.04
CA TRP A 176 -4.61 8.64 -9.00
C TRP A 176 -3.09 8.64 -8.74
N PRO A 177 -2.66 8.55 -7.47
CA PRO A 177 -1.25 8.65 -7.14
C PRO A 177 -0.51 7.37 -7.56
N ILE A 178 0.32 7.51 -8.58
CA ILE A 178 1.40 6.60 -8.88
C ILE A 178 2.40 6.73 -7.72
N ASN A 179 2.42 5.75 -6.81
CA ASN A 179 3.46 5.68 -5.78
C ASN A 179 4.76 5.18 -6.42
N ASN A 180 5.42 6.06 -7.17
CA ASN A 180 6.82 5.89 -7.54
C ASN A 180 7.65 6.56 -6.44
N GLY A 181 8.50 5.76 -5.80
CA GLY A 181 9.46 6.24 -4.82
C GLY A 181 10.33 7.35 -5.42
N GLY A 182 10.11 8.57 -4.94
CA GLY A 182 10.86 9.77 -5.27
C GLY A 182 10.50 10.85 -4.27
N ILE A 183 11.50 11.32 -3.55
CA ILE A 183 11.43 12.36 -2.51
C ILE A 183 10.77 13.63 -3.11
N PHE A 184 9.98 14.34 -2.29
CA PHE A 184 9.18 15.55 -2.58
C PHE A 184 7.68 15.33 -2.89
N ALA A 185 6.89 15.12 -1.83
CA ALA A 185 5.47 15.49 -1.82
C ALA A 185 5.12 16.12 -0.46
N VAL A 186 5.10 17.45 -0.44
CA VAL A 186 4.50 18.27 0.61
C VAL A 186 2.98 18.13 0.54
N ASP A 187 2.37 18.04 1.71
CA ASP A 187 0.93 17.98 2.00
C ASP A 187 0.03 18.66 0.95
N ARG A 188 -0.87 17.86 0.35
CA ARG A 188 -2.17 18.35 -0.13
C ARG A 188 -3.27 17.42 0.33
N LYS A 189 -3.82 17.71 1.52
CA LYS A 189 -5.20 17.34 1.85
C LYS A 189 -6.13 18.46 1.39
N LYS A 190 -7.24 18.05 0.75
CA LYS A 190 -8.52 18.76 0.52
C LYS A 190 -8.81 19.23 -0.91
N GLN A 191 -9.11 18.25 -1.77
CA GLN A 191 -10.02 18.26 -2.95
C GLN A 191 -10.10 16.78 -3.39
N SER A 192 -11.21 16.11 -3.68
CA SER A 192 -12.58 16.51 -3.99
C SER A 192 -13.55 15.44 -3.44
N LYS A 193 -14.76 15.88 -3.10
CA LYS A 193 -15.93 15.02 -2.82
C LYS A 193 -16.61 14.74 -4.17
N ASP A 194 -15.90 14.13 -5.11
CA ASP A 194 -16.40 13.70 -6.42
C ASP A 194 -15.72 12.38 -6.86
N SER A 195 -15.95 11.31 -6.10
CA SER A 195 -15.52 9.94 -6.44
C SER A 195 -16.72 9.04 -6.78
N LYS A 196 -17.71 9.56 -7.51
CA LYS A 196 -18.85 8.76 -8.00
C LYS A 196 -18.54 8.02 -9.30
N THR A 197 -17.54 8.48 -10.07
CA THR A 197 -17.22 7.97 -11.41
C THR A 197 -16.46 6.63 -11.41
N GLU A 198 -15.93 6.20 -10.27
CA GLU A 198 -15.12 4.98 -10.19
C GLU A 198 -15.85 3.73 -9.69
N LEU A 199 -17.04 3.92 -9.11
CA LEU A 199 -17.72 2.86 -8.39
C LEU A 199 -18.54 1.93 -9.30
N TRP A 200 -18.73 2.25 -10.59
CA TRP A 200 -19.53 1.41 -11.48
C TRP A 200 -18.76 0.20 -12.04
N PHE A 201 -17.43 0.22 -12.01
CA PHE A 201 -16.61 -0.95 -12.37
C PHE A 201 -16.80 -2.11 -11.38
N GLU A 202 -17.05 -1.80 -10.11
CA GLU A 202 -17.39 -2.82 -9.10
C GLU A 202 -18.77 -3.42 -9.38
N ASP A 203 -19.73 -2.60 -9.81
CA ASP A 203 -21.09 -3.04 -10.16
C ASP A 203 -21.07 -4.04 -11.34
N LEU A 204 -20.18 -3.86 -12.33
CA LEU A 204 -19.99 -4.81 -13.44
C LEU A 204 -19.58 -6.21 -12.99
N THR A 205 -18.93 -6.33 -11.83
CA THR A 205 -18.46 -7.63 -11.32
C THR A 205 -19.59 -8.51 -10.78
N GLU A 206 -20.78 -7.96 -10.59
CA GLU A 206 -21.98 -8.70 -10.18
C GLU A 206 -22.70 -9.37 -11.35
N LEU A 207 -22.35 -9.03 -12.60
CA LEU A 207 -22.95 -9.60 -13.79
C LEU A 207 -22.46 -11.02 -14.06
N SER A 208 -23.33 -11.86 -14.60
CA SER A 208 -22.93 -13.15 -15.17
C SER A 208 -21.95 -12.97 -16.33
N PHE A 209 -21.07 -13.95 -16.53
CA PHE A 209 -20.05 -13.88 -17.58
C PHE A 209 -20.60 -13.69 -19.01
N PRO A 210 -21.68 -14.38 -19.44
CA PRO A 210 -22.20 -14.21 -20.79
C PRO A 210 -22.64 -12.77 -21.07
N ILE A 211 -23.29 -12.11 -20.10
CA ILE A 211 -23.73 -10.73 -20.22
C ILE A 211 -22.53 -9.78 -20.16
N PHE A 212 -21.60 -10.00 -19.22
CA PHE A 212 -20.37 -9.22 -19.14
C PHE A 212 -19.58 -9.27 -20.46
N ARG A 213 -19.44 -10.45 -21.09
CA ARG A 213 -18.79 -10.60 -22.39
C ARG A 213 -19.49 -9.79 -23.49
N ARG A 214 -20.82 -9.78 -23.53
CA ARG A 214 -21.59 -8.96 -24.48
C ARG A 214 -21.32 -7.47 -24.28
N VAL A 215 -21.25 -7.01 -23.03
CA VAL A 215 -20.89 -5.61 -22.70
C VAL A 215 -19.50 -5.26 -23.23
N ILE A 216 -18.49 -6.12 -23.00
CA ILE A 216 -17.13 -5.88 -23.49
C ILE A 216 -17.07 -5.86 -25.02
N LEU A 217 -17.76 -6.78 -25.71
CA LEU A 217 -17.82 -6.76 -27.18
C LEU A 217 -18.50 -5.49 -27.72
N ALA A 218 -19.57 -5.03 -27.07
CA ALA A 218 -20.23 -3.77 -27.43
C ALA A 218 -19.31 -2.55 -27.20
N MET A 219 -18.56 -2.52 -26.09
CA MET A 219 -17.56 -1.48 -25.83
C MET A 219 -16.47 -1.45 -26.91
N LYS A 220 -16.04 -2.62 -27.40
CA LYS A 220 -15.07 -2.73 -28.49
C LYS A 220 -15.64 -2.27 -29.83
N SER A 221 -16.88 -2.64 -30.16
CA SER A 221 -17.50 -2.25 -31.43
C SER A 221 -17.72 -0.74 -31.58
N ARG A 222 -17.76 -0.01 -30.47
CA ARG A 222 -17.95 1.45 -30.44
C ARG A 222 -16.66 2.22 -30.16
N ASP A 223 -15.50 1.57 -30.32
CA ASP A 223 -14.15 2.15 -30.13
C ASP A 223 -13.98 2.95 -28.82
N LEU A 224 -14.47 2.40 -27.70
CA LEU A 224 -14.20 3.02 -26.40
C LEU A 224 -12.70 2.96 -26.08
N SER A 225 -12.25 3.88 -25.23
CA SER A 225 -10.84 3.95 -24.85
C SER A 225 -10.38 2.59 -24.30
N PRO A 226 -9.22 2.08 -24.77
CA PRO A 226 -8.72 0.76 -24.39
C PRO A 226 -8.50 0.64 -22.87
N GLU A 227 -8.28 1.77 -22.19
CA GLU A 227 -8.12 1.86 -20.74
C GLU A 227 -9.39 1.47 -19.96
N ILE A 228 -10.58 1.86 -20.43
CA ILE A 228 -11.86 1.53 -19.77
C ILE A 228 -12.18 0.05 -19.92
N VAL A 229 -11.96 -0.50 -21.12
CA VAL A 229 -12.14 -1.93 -21.40
C VAL A 229 -11.18 -2.75 -20.54
N GLU A 230 -9.92 -2.34 -20.48
CA GLU A 230 -8.91 -2.99 -19.67
C GLU A 230 -9.26 -2.97 -18.18
N ARG A 231 -9.62 -1.81 -17.63
CA ARG A 231 -9.97 -1.71 -16.20
C ARG A 231 -11.20 -2.54 -15.86
N SER A 232 -12.19 -2.59 -16.75
CA SER A 232 -13.38 -3.44 -16.59
C SER A 232 -13.00 -4.92 -16.52
N LEU A 233 -12.17 -5.38 -17.47
CA LEU A 233 -11.66 -6.75 -17.53
C LEU A 233 -10.82 -7.12 -16.30
N LEU A 234 -9.90 -6.26 -15.88
CA LEU A 234 -9.04 -6.49 -14.71
C LEU A 234 -9.84 -6.51 -13.40
N THR A 235 -10.83 -5.63 -13.26
CA THR A 235 -11.67 -5.58 -12.05
C THR A 235 -12.55 -6.82 -11.96
N TYR A 236 -13.11 -7.27 -13.08
CA TYR A 236 -13.86 -8.52 -13.15
C TYR A 236 -12.98 -9.73 -12.81
N ALA A 237 -11.79 -9.82 -13.42
CA ALA A 237 -10.85 -10.91 -13.18
C ALA A 237 -10.44 -10.99 -11.69
N LYS A 238 -10.12 -9.86 -11.06
CA LYS A 238 -9.69 -9.81 -9.64
C LYS A 238 -10.73 -10.37 -8.66
N LYS A 239 -12.03 -10.25 -8.96
CA LYS A 239 -13.11 -10.76 -8.10
C LYS A 239 -13.37 -12.25 -8.32
N HIS A 240 -13.36 -12.70 -9.58
CA HIS A 240 -13.75 -14.06 -9.95
C HIS A 240 -12.60 -15.07 -9.97
N ILE A 241 -11.35 -14.58 -10.04
CA ILE A 241 -10.15 -15.42 -10.07
C ILE A 241 -9.32 -15.17 -8.80
N PRO A 242 -9.25 -16.13 -7.87
CA PRO A 242 -8.42 -15.99 -6.68
C PRO A 242 -6.93 -15.92 -7.06
N GLY A 243 -6.18 -14.99 -6.46
CA GLY A 243 -4.71 -14.91 -6.57
C GLY A 243 -4.14 -13.81 -7.46
N ILE A 244 -4.96 -13.00 -8.14
CA ILE A 244 -4.47 -11.89 -9.00
C ILE A 244 -3.83 -10.74 -8.20
N SER A 245 -4.15 -10.60 -6.90
CA SER A 245 -3.60 -9.57 -6.01
C SER A 245 -2.72 -10.19 -4.91
N ARG A 246 -1.40 -9.96 -4.96
CA ARG A 246 -0.46 -10.35 -3.89
C ARG A 246 -0.30 -9.33 -2.75
N SER A 247 -1.23 -8.39 -2.59
CA SER A 247 -1.10 -7.31 -1.59
C SER A 247 -2.35 -7.15 -0.73
N SER A 248 -2.55 -8.07 0.21
CA SER A 248 -3.04 -7.80 1.58
C SER A 248 -3.35 -9.11 2.31
N SER A 249 -2.32 -9.70 2.91
CA SER A 249 -2.56 -10.54 4.10
C SER A 249 -3.03 -9.63 5.24
N SER A 250 -4.32 -9.28 5.24
CA SER A 250 -5.17 -9.14 6.44
C SER A 250 -6.53 -8.53 6.08
N SER A 251 -7.58 -9.19 6.58
CA SER A 251 -8.96 -8.71 6.77
C SER A 251 -9.81 -8.41 5.53
N SER A 252 -10.36 -9.47 4.97
CA SER A 252 -11.74 -9.49 4.45
C SER A 252 -12.35 -10.88 4.61
N SER A 253 -12.27 -11.41 5.84
CA SER A 253 -13.13 -12.50 6.30
C SER A 253 -14.44 -11.91 6.83
N SER A 254 -15.36 -11.55 5.93
CA SER A 254 -16.81 -11.45 6.21
C SER A 254 -17.56 -10.90 4.99
N SER A 255 -17.99 -11.78 4.10
CA SER A 255 -19.29 -11.74 3.39
C SER A 255 -19.27 -12.79 2.29
N SER A 256 -19.20 -14.05 2.69
CA SER A 256 -19.57 -15.17 1.81
C SER A 256 -21.08 -15.17 1.65
N SER A 257 -21.60 -14.29 0.78
CA SER A 257 -22.90 -14.51 0.15
C SER A 257 -22.66 -15.38 -1.08
N SER A 258 -23.01 -16.66 -0.93
CA SER A 258 -23.13 -17.70 -1.95
C SER A 258 -23.16 -17.22 -3.41
N SER A 259 -21.98 -17.08 -4.03
CA SER A 259 -21.83 -17.32 -5.47
C SER A 259 -21.07 -18.64 -5.58
N THR A 260 -21.70 -19.63 -6.20
CA THR A 260 -21.13 -20.92 -6.57
C THR A 260 -19.66 -20.77 -6.95
N ILE A 261 -18.77 -21.52 -6.29
CA ILE A 261 -17.36 -21.60 -6.69
C ILE A 261 -17.37 -22.09 -8.14
N ALA A 262 -17.08 -21.20 -9.08
CA ALA A 262 -17.01 -21.53 -10.49
C ALA A 262 -16.00 -22.68 -10.65
N SER A 263 -16.36 -23.72 -11.41
CA SER A 263 -15.45 -24.84 -11.66
C SER A 263 -14.14 -24.32 -12.27
N GLU A 264 -13.00 -24.95 -11.96
CA GLU A 264 -11.68 -24.55 -12.48
C GLU A 264 -11.68 -24.43 -14.02
N ASN A 265 -12.48 -25.27 -14.70
CA ASN A 265 -12.68 -25.22 -16.15
C ASN A 265 -13.40 -23.96 -16.61
N GLN A 266 -14.46 -23.53 -15.91
CA GLN A 266 -15.12 -22.26 -16.18
C GLN A 266 -14.15 -21.10 -15.91
N GLN A 267 -13.43 -21.10 -14.78
CA GLN A 267 -12.43 -20.07 -14.48
C GLN A 267 -11.32 -19.96 -15.54
N ARG A 268 -10.90 -21.09 -16.11
CA ARG A 268 -9.96 -21.12 -17.24
C ARG A 268 -10.55 -20.50 -18.50
N GLU A 269 -11.77 -20.87 -18.88
CA GLU A 269 -12.44 -20.29 -20.06
C GLU A 269 -12.69 -18.78 -19.91
N LEU A 270 -13.07 -18.35 -18.71
CA LEU A 270 -13.18 -16.94 -18.33
C LEU A 270 -11.86 -16.21 -18.56
N LEU A 271 -10.77 -16.75 -18.01
CA LEU A 271 -9.44 -16.17 -18.09
C LEU A 271 -8.95 -16.06 -19.54
N GLU A 272 -9.11 -17.12 -20.33
CA GLU A 272 -8.70 -17.14 -21.74
C GLU A 272 -9.48 -16.12 -22.58
N THR A 273 -10.78 -16.00 -22.34
CA THR A 273 -11.62 -14.99 -23.02
C THR A 273 -11.21 -13.58 -22.63
N ILE A 274 -11.02 -13.32 -21.33
CA ILE A 274 -10.59 -12.01 -20.81
C ILE A 274 -9.24 -11.60 -21.41
N ILE A 275 -8.30 -12.54 -21.53
CA ILE A 275 -6.96 -12.28 -22.08
C ILE A 275 -7.01 -12.08 -23.60
N SER A 276 -7.81 -12.88 -24.32
CA SER A 276 -8.06 -12.65 -25.75
C SER A 276 -8.67 -11.27 -25.98
N ASP A 277 -9.45 -10.77 -25.02
CA ASP A 277 -10.12 -9.49 -25.13
C ASP A 277 -9.30 -8.28 -24.66
N LEU A 278 -8.12 -8.49 -24.08
CA LEU A 278 -7.31 -7.44 -23.46
C LEU A 278 -6.59 -6.55 -24.52
N PRO A 279 -6.77 -5.21 -24.50
CA PRO A 279 -6.06 -4.31 -25.41
C PRO A 279 -4.56 -4.24 -25.08
N LEU A 280 -3.71 -3.93 -26.07
CA LEU A 280 -2.25 -4.04 -25.94
C LEU A 280 -1.58 -2.88 -25.18
N THR A 281 -2.27 -1.77 -24.93
CA THR A 281 -1.60 -0.46 -24.83
C THR A 281 -1.18 0.02 -23.44
N THR A 282 -1.84 -0.34 -22.33
CA THR A 282 -1.64 0.42 -21.07
C THR A 282 -1.89 -0.37 -19.76
N THR A 283 -1.20 -1.49 -19.57
CA THR A 283 -1.37 -2.29 -18.34
C THR A 283 -0.47 -1.92 -17.17
N THR A 284 -1.06 -1.93 -15.96
CA THR A 284 -0.32 -2.05 -14.70
C THR A 284 0.39 -3.40 -14.64
N THR A 285 1.73 -3.38 -14.65
CA THR A 285 2.59 -4.57 -14.69
C THR A 285 2.22 -5.62 -13.65
N ARG A 286 1.95 -5.20 -12.41
CA ARG A 286 1.54 -6.09 -11.32
C ARG A 286 0.31 -6.94 -11.64
N SER A 287 -0.70 -6.37 -12.31
CA SER A 287 -1.92 -7.10 -12.66
C SER A 287 -1.68 -8.16 -13.74
N LEU A 288 -0.78 -7.88 -14.69
CA LEU A 288 -0.35 -8.85 -15.70
C LEU A 288 0.39 -10.04 -15.09
N PHE A 289 1.31 -9.79 -14.14
CA PHE A 289 1.97 -10.88 -13.43
C PHE A 289 1.00 -11.67 -12.55
N GLY A 290 -0.05 -11.03 -12.02
CA GLY A 290 -1.18 -11.72 -11.37
C GLY A 290 -1.93 -12.65 -12.32
N LEU A 291 -2.29 -12.15 -13.51
CA LEU A 291 -2.95 -12.95 -14.56
C LEU A 291 -2.08 -14.10 -15.05
N LEU A 292 -0.76 -13.88 -15.23
CA LEU A 292 0.17 -14.92 -15.66
C LEU A 292 0.25 -16.05 -14.62
N ARG A 293 0.34 -15.71 -13.33
CA ARG A 293 0.30 -16.70 -12.24
C ARG A 293 -0.99 -17.51 -12.27
N SER A 294 -2.14 -16.86 -12.39
CA SER A 294 -3.43 -17.54 -12.50
C SER A 294 -3.51 -18.43 -13.75
N ALA A 295 -2.94 -18.00 -14.88
CA ALA A 295 -2.89 -18.78 -16.12
C ALA A 295 -2.01 -20.04 -15.99
N ILE A 296 -0.92 -19.97 -15.23
CA ILE A 296 -0.06 -21.12 -14.93
C ILE A 296 -0.78 -22.09 -13.98
N ILE A 297 -1.42 -21.58 -12.91
CA ILE A 297 -2.14 -22.41 -11.92
C ILE A 297 -3.33 -23.13 -12.56
N LEU A 298 -4.14 -22.43 -13.36
CA LEU A 298 -5.32 -22.98 -14.03
C LEU A 298 -4.99 -23.76 -15.33
N ASN A 299 -3.70 -23.90 -15.66
CA ASN A 299 -3.21 -24.54 -16.89
C ASN A 299 -3.94 -24.07 -18.16
N ALA A 300 -3.92 -22.75 -18.38
CA ALA A 300 -4.55 -22.10 -19.54
C ALA A 300 -3.81 -22.42 -20.86
N SER A 301 -4.49 -22.17 -21.99
CA SER A 301 -3.97 -22.42 -23.33
C SER A 301 -2.59 -21.78 -23.57
N GLU A 302 -1.75 -22.44 -24.37
CA GLU A 302 -0.40 -21.94 -24.68
C GLU A 302 -0.44 -20.57 -25.37
N ASN A 303 -1.45 -20.30 -26.18
CA ASN A 303 -1.60 -19.02 -26.87
C ASN A 303 -1.84 -17.88 -25.88
N CYS A 304 -2.68 -18.13 -24.87
CA CYS A 304 -2.95 -17.19 -23.78
C CYS A 304 -1.67 -16.86 -22.99
N ARG A 305 -0.90 -17.89 -22.63
CA ARG A 305 0.39 -17.72 -21.93
C ARG A 305 1.42 -16.97 -22.79
N LYS A 306 1.60 -17.35 -24.06
CA LYS A 306 2.52 -16.67 -24.99
C LYS A 306 2.16 -15.20 -25.21
N PHE A 307 0.86 -14.88 -25.28
CA PHE A 307 0.39 -13.50 -25.39
C PHE A 307 0.73 -12.67 -24.13
N LEU A 308 0.49 -13.22 -22.94
CA LEU A 308 0.88 -12.57 -21.69
C LEU A 308 2.41 -12.41 -21.57
N GLU A 309 3.17 -13.45 -21.90
CA GLU A 309 4.64 -13.40 -21.89
C GLU A 309 5.18 -12.31 -22.81
N LYS A 310 4.62 -12.17 -24.03
CA LYS A 310 5.00 -11.11 -24.97
C LYS A 310 4.71 -9.71 -24.41
N LYS A 311 3.55 -9.53 -23.78
CA LYS A 311 3.12 -8.24 -23.23
C LYS A 311 3.86 -7.84 -21.95
N ILE A 312 4.20 -8.81 -21.12
CA ILE A 312 5.06 -8.61 -19.94
C ILE A 312 6.48 -8.33 -20.39
N GLY A 313 6.98 -9.08 -21.37
CA GLY A 313 8.29 -8.85 -22.01
C GLY A 313 8.42 -7.42 -22.52
N SER A 314 7.42 -6.85 -23.19
CA SER A 314 7.48 -5.45 -23.65
C SER A 314 7.43 -4.40 -22.55
N ASN A 315 6.94 -4.73 -21.35
CA ASN A 315 6.80 -3.80 -20.21
C ASN A 315 7.73 -4.17 -19.04
N LEU A 316 8.76 -4.98 -19.28
CA LEU A 316 9.63 -5.51 -18.23
C LEU A 316 10.37 -4.42 -17.44
N GLU A 317 10.62 -3.26 -18.07
CA GLU A 317 11.22 -2.08 -17.43
C GLU A 317 10.43 -1.61 -16.19
N LYS A 318 9.09 -1.76 -16.20
CA LYS A 318 8.20 -1.31 -15.12
C LYS A 318 7.92 -2.42 -14.10
N ALA A 319 8.62 -3.54 -14.17
CA ALA A 319 8.43 -4.67 -13.27
C ALA A 319 9.31 -4.54 -12.02
N THR A 320 8.84 -5.10 -10.91
CA THR A 320 9.62 -5.19 -9.67
C THR A 320 10.18 -6.60 -9.47
N LEU A 321 11.18 -6.75 -8.59
CA LEU A 321 11.80 -8.04 -8.28
C LEU A 321 10.75 -9.08 -7.86
N ASP A 322 9.86 -8.71 -6.93
CA ASP A 322 8.79 -9.57 -6.43
C ASP A 322 7.79 -10.01 -7.51
N ASP A 323 7.62 -9.19 -8.56
CA ASP A 323 6.72 -9.51 -9.67
C ASP A 323 7.27 -10.63 -10.55
N LEU A 324 8.60 -10.70 -10.75
CA LEU A 324 9.28 -11.74 -11.53
C LEU A 324 9.45 -13.06 -10.76
N LEU A 325 9.49 -13.02 -9.43
CA LEU A 325 9.60 -14.20 -8.56
C LEU A 325 8.25 -14.96 -8.53
N ILE A 326 8.04 -15.78 -9.54
CA ILE A 326 6.89 -16.69 -9.66
C ILE A 326 7.31 -18.07 -9.15
N PRO A 327 6.66 -18.61 -8.10
CA PRO A 327 6.94 -19.97 -7.63
C PRO A 327 6.70 -21.00 -8.70
N SER A 328 7.48 -22.08 -8.69
CA SER A 328 7.18 -23.24 -9.53
C SER A 328 5.94 -23.96 -8.98
N TYR A 329 5.00 -24.30 -9.86
CA TYR A 329 3.80 -25.07 -9.51
C TYR A 329 3.80 -26.48 -10.12
N SER A 330 4.94 -26.90 -10.70
CA SER A 330 5.12 -28.21 -11.32
C SER A 330 5.80 -29.16 -10.33
N TYR A 331 5.18 -30.32 -10.08
CA TYR A 331 5.73 -31.37 -9.23
C TYR A 331 7.08 -31.93 -9.70
N LEU A 332 7.46 -31.65 -10.96
CA LEU A 332 8.71 -32.12 -11.56
C LEU A 332 9.88 -31.13 -11.37
N ASN A 333 9.60 -29.88 -11.00
CA ASN A 333 10.62 -28.86 -10.80
C ASN A 333 10.89 -28.72 -9.30
N GLU A 334 12.10 -29.08 -8.88
CA GLU A 334 12.53 -28.96 -7.47
C GLU A 334 12.96 -27.54 -7.09
N THR A 335 13.03 -26.60 -8.05
CA THR A 335 13.39 -25.20 -7.79
C THR A 335 12.22 -24.44 -7.17
N LEU A 336 12.52 -23.53 -6.24
CA LEU A 336 11.53 -22.67 -5.58
C LEU A 336 10.83 -21.73 -6.56
N TYR A 337 11.55 -21.27 -7.59
CA TYR A 337 11.07 -20.34 -8.62
C TYR A 337 11.12 -20.95 -10.02
N ASP A 338 10.25 -20.47 -10.91
CA ASP A 338 10.25 -20.83 -12.33
C ASP A 338 11.28 -20.00 -13.11
N VAL A 339 12.51 -20.52 -13.18
CA VAL A 339 13.63 -19.89 -13.89
C VAL A 339 13.39 -19.88 -15.41
N ASP A 340 12.74 -20.92 -15.94
CA ASP A 340 12.48 -21.06 -17.37
C ASP A 340 11.49 -19.99 -17.86
N LEU A 341 10.55 -19.58 -17.00
CA LEU A 341 9.66 -18.45 -17.25
C LEU A 341 10.41 -17.12 -17.33
N VAL A 342 11.35 -16.86 -16.40
CA VAL A 342 12.15 -15.63 -16.40
C VAL A 342 13.01 -15.55 -17.67
N GLU A 343 13.63 -16.66 -18.06
CA GLU A 343 14.38 -16.78 -19.32
C GLU A 343 13.48 -16.45 -20.54
N ARG A 344 12.27 -17.02 -20.62
CA ARG A 344 11.32 -16.71 -21.70
C ARG A 344 10.92 -15.23 -21.72
N LEU A 345 10.59 -14.63 -20.57
CA LEU A 345 10.22 -13.22 -20.47
C LEU A 345 11.35 -12.29 -20.91
N LEU A 346 12.59 -12.61 -20.50
CA LEU A 346 13.77 -11.88 -20.90
C LEU A 346 14.02 -12.00 -22.42
N GLY A 347 13.87 -13.20 -22.98
CA GLY A 347 13.93 -13.42 -24.43
C GLY A 347 12.93 -12.54 -25.19
N ARG A 348 11.67 -12.45 -24.72
CA ARG A 348 10.64 -11.58 -25.32
C ARG A 348 10.96 -10.09 -25.20
N PHE A 349 11.63 -9.67 -24.13
CA PHE A 349 12.09 -8.29 -23.99
C PHE A 349 13.18 -7.96 -25.01
N LEU A 350 14.15 -8.86 -25.20
CA LEU A 350 15.27 -8.67 -26.13
C LEU A 350 14.87 -8.79 -27.61
N GLU A 351 13.81 -9.55 -27.93
CA GLU A 351 13.21 -9.60 -29.28
C GLU A 351 12.60 -8.25 -29.71
N ASN A 352 12.28 -7.34 -28.77
CA ASN A 352 11.74 -6.03 -29.12
C ASN A 352 12.85 -5.09 -29.61
N ALA A 353 12.85 -4.78 -30.91
CA ALA A 353 13.86 -3.94 -31.56
C ALA A 353 13.93 -2.47 -31.08
N ALA A 354 12.99 -2.03 -30.23
CA ALA A 354 12.88 -0.64 -29.76
C ALA A 354 13.36 -0.41 -28.31
N VAL A 355 14.16 -1.33 -27.76
CA VAL A 355 14.64 -1.21 -26.38
C VAL A 355 15.66 -0.06 -26.27
N SER A 356 15.33 0.93 -25.45
CA SER A 356 16.26 2.02 -25.13
C SER A 356 17.42 1.51 -24.26
N SER A 357 18.60 2.13 -24.36
CA SER A 357 19.75 1.78 -23.52
C SER A 357 19.46 1.94 -22.01
N LEU A 358 18.59 2.88 -21.65
CA LEU A 358 18.14 3.08 -20.28
C LEU A 358 17.26 1.91 -19.81
N SER A 359 16.26 1.52 -20.60
CA SER A 359 15.39 0.38 -20.31
C SER A 359 16.18 -0.92 -20.16
N LEU A 360 17.19 -1.11 -21.01
CA LEU A 360 18.10 -2.25 -20.98
C LEU A 360 18.90 -2.30 -19.67
N THR A 361 19.35 -1.13 -19.17
CA THR A 361 20.12 -1.02 -17.92
C THR A 361 19.24 -1.28 -16.68
N VAL A 362 17.99 -0.81 -16.71
CA VAL A 362 17.01 -1.07 -15.63
C VAL A 362 16.69 -2.56 -15.54
N VAL A 363 16.42 -3.20 -16.68
CA VAL A 363 16.18 -4.65 -16.75
C VAL A 363 17.42 -5.45 -16.35
N GLY A 364 18.63 -5.02 -16.74
CA GLY A 364 19.87 -5.64 -16.30
C GLY A 364 19.99 -5.71 -14.78
N LYS A 365 19.76 -4.59 -14.09
CA LYS A 365 19.75 -4.54 -12.62
C LYS A 365 18.66 -5.41 -11.99
N LEU A 366 17.48 -5.47 -12.62
CA LEU A 366 16.36 -6.31 -12.16
C LEU A 366 16.74 -7.80 -12.24
N ILE A 367 17.32 -8.24 -13.36
CA ILE A 367 17.76 -9.62 -13.56
C ILE A 367 18.93 -9.97 -12.64
N ASP A 368 19.87 -9.06 -12.37
CA ASP A 368 20.93 -9.31 -11.39
C ASP A 368 20.37 -9.48 -9.96
N GLY A 369 19.29 -8.75 -9.63
CA GLY A 369 18.52 -8.98 -8.40
C GLY A 369 17.86 -10.37 -8.38
N VAL A 370 17.23 -10.78 -9.48
CA VAL A 370 16.62 -12.11 -9.63
C VAL A 370 17.67 -13.22 -9.53
N LEU A 371 18.83 -13.07 -10.17
CA LEU A 371 19.95 -14.00 -10.08
C LEU A 371 20.45 -14.15 -8.64
N GLY A 372 20.50 -13.06 -7.87
CA GLY A 372 20.87 -13.11 -6.45
C GLY A 372 19.89 -13.90 -5.59
N GLU A 373 18.59 -13.78 -5.85
CA GLU A 373 17.56 -14.54 -5.13
C GLU A 373 17.52 -16.01 -5.56
N ILE A 374 17.56 -16.29 -6.86
CA ILE A 374 17.58 -17.66 -7.39
C ILE A 374 18.87 -18.38 -6.98
N ALA A 375 20.01 -17.68 -6.87
CA ALA A 375 21.27 -18.25 -6.40
C ALA A 375 21.18 -18.83 -4.97
N SER A 376 20.20 -18.40 -4.18
CA SER A 376 19.97 -18.91 -2.83
C SER A 376 19.25 -20.27 -2.81
N ASP A 377 18.70 -20.72 -3.94
CA ASP A 377 18.01 -22.00 -4.07
C ASP A 377 18.99 -23.16 -4.24
N VAL A 378 18.93 -24.14 -3.33
CA VAL A 378 19.82 -25.32 -3.28
C VAL A 378 19.63 -26.26 -4.48
N ASN A 379 18.45 -26.24 -5.10
CA ASN A 379 18.11 -27.15 -6.19
C ASN A 379 18.44 -26.56 -7.59
N LEU A 380 19.07 -25.38 -7.63
CA LEU A 380 19.40 -24.72 -8.89
C LEU A 380 20.63 -25.34 -9.56
N LYS A 381 20.42 -25.88 -10.76
CA LYS A 381 21.52 -26.43 -11.59
C LYS A 381 22.44 -25.33 -12.14
N PRO A 382 23.76 -25.57 -12.22
CA PRO A 382 24.74 -24.57 -12.68
C PRO A 382 24.50 -24.14 -14.13
N GLU A 383 24.00 -25.05 -14.98
CA GLU A 383 23.67 -24.74 -16.38
C GLU A 383 22.55 -23.72 -16.50
N LYS A 384 21.48 -23.83 -15.69
CA LYS A 384 20.36 -22.88 -15.70
C LYS A 384 20.80 -21.50 -15.23
N PHE A 385 21.63 -21.45 -14.17
CA PHE A 385 22.22 -20.20 -13.69
C PHE A 385 23.07 -19.51 -14.77
N TYR A 386 23.96 -20.27 -15.41
CA TYR A 386 24.82 -19.78 -16.49
C TYR A 386 24.01 -19.24 -17.67
N ASN A 387 23.02 -20.00 -18.15
CA ASN A 387 22.20 -19.60 -19.30
C ASN A 387 21.51 -18.27 -19.03
N LEU A 388 20.86 -18.12 -17.86
CA LEU A 388 20.17 -16.88 -17.50
C LEU A 388 21.12 -15.67 -17.43
N ALA A 389 22.33 -15.87 -16.91
CA ALA A 389 23.31 -14.80 -16.77
C ALA A 389 23.89 -14.30 -18.11
N VAL A 390 23.99 -15.20 -19.10
CA VAL A 390 24.54 -14.93 -20.46
C VAL A 390 23.49 -14.35 -21.42
N LEU A 391 22.20 -14.54 -21.17
CA LEU A 391 21.13 -14.02 -22.04
C LEU A 391 21.15 -12.49 -22.22
N LEU A 392 21.67 -11.75 -21.24
CA LEU A 392 21.74 -10.29 -21.29
C LEU A 392 22.91 -9.80 -22.16
N PRO A 393 22.69 -8.82 -23.06
CA PRO A 393 23.77 -8.23 -23.85
C PRO A 393 24.72 -7.42 -22.97
N VAL A 394 25.97 -7.26 -23.41
CA VAL A 394 27.05 -6.58 -22.68
C VAL A 394 26.70 -5.13 -22.31
N GLN A 395 25.84 -4.48 -23.08
CA GLN A 395 25.38 -3.11 -22.87
C GLN A 395 24.34 -2.97 -21.75
N ALA A 396 23.75 -4.08 -21.28
CA ALA A 396 22.75 -4.08 -20.20
C ALA A 396 23.38 -3.81 -18.83
N ARG A 397 24.66 -4.15 -18.65
CA ARG A 397 25.39 -3.98 -17.39
C ARG A 397 26.48 -2.93 -17.54
N VAL A 398 26.29 -1.83 -16.81
CA VAL A 398 27.32 -0.78 -16.62
C VAL A 398 28.36 -1.26 -15.62
N TYR A 399 27.93 -1.91 -14.55
CA TYR A 399 28.78 -2.55 -13.54
C TYR A 399 28.30 -3.97 -13.28
N ASP A 400 29.23 -4.89 -13.06
CA ASP A 400 28.94 -6.31 -12.84
C ASP A 400 28.86 -6.69 -11.34
N ASP A 401 28.85 -5.72 -10.43
CA ASP A 401 28.82 -5.96 -8.98
C ASP A 401 27.61 -6.79 -8.53
N GLY A 402 26.43 -6.55 -9.14
CA GLY A 402 25.21 -7.30 -8.85
C GLY A 402 25.34 -8.76 -9.28
N LEU A 403 25.96 -9.00 -10.45
CA LEU A 403 26.25 -10.32 -10.97
C LEU A 403 27.31 -11.03 -10.11
N TYR A 404 28.38 -10.35 -9.71
CA TYR A 404 29.37 -10.90 -8.78
C TYR A 404 28.73 -11.31 -7.45
N ARG A 405 27.85 -10.47 -6.89
CA ARG A 405 27.10 -10.81 -5.67
C ARG A 405 26.27 -12.08 -5.86
N ALA A 406 25.59 -12.22 -6.98
CA ALA A 406 24.83 -13.43 -7.29
C ALA A 406 25.73 -14.68 -7.40
N VAL A 407 26.89 -14.56 -8.05
CA VAL A 407 27.89 -15.65 -8.16
C VAL A 407 28.45 -16.05 -6.79
N ASP A 408 28.81 -15.09 -5.94
CA ASP A 408 29.29 -15.38 -4.59
C ASP A 408 28.21 -16.06 -3.73
N ILE A 409 26.97 -15.58 -3.80
CA ILE A 409 25.83 -16.24 -3.13
C ILE A 409 25.67 -17.67 -3.63
N TYR A 410 25.75 -17.91 -4.95
CA TYR A 410 25.62 -19.24 -5.54
C TYR A 410 26.72 -20.20 -5.08
N PHE A 411 27.98 -19.75 -5.04
CA PHE A 411 29.09 -20.57 -4.53
C PHE A 411 29.02 -20.81 -3.03
N LYS A 412 28.44 -19.88 -2.27
CA LYS A 412 28.18 -20.06 -0.84
C LYS A 412 27.11 -21.12 -0.58
N THR A 413 26.07 -21.18 -1.42
CA THR A 413 24.93 -22.10 -1.25
C THR A 413 25.19 -23.47 -1.87
N HIS A 414 26.10 -23.56 -2.85
CA HIS A 414 26.46 -24.81 -3.53
C HIS A 414 27.96 -25.16 -3.39
N PRO A 415 28.44 -25.59 -2.21
CA PRO A 415 29.82 -26.01 -2.02
C PRO A 415 30.28 -27.21 -2.86
N TRP A 416 29.35 -28.01 -3.39
CA TRP A 416 29.61 -29.26 -4.13
C TRP A 416 29.88 -29.07 -5.64
N ILE A 417 29.91 -27.83 -6.13
CA ILE A 417 30.17 -27.53 -7.55
C ILE A 417 31.62 -27.86 -7.92
N LEU A 418 31.81 -28.46 -9.10
CA LEU A 418 33.11 -28.80 -9.66
C LEU A 418 33.89 -27.54 -10.05
N GLU A 419 35.21 -27.56 -9.93
CA GLU A 419 36.06 -26.39 -10.25
C GLU A 419 35.88 -25.90 -11.70
N ALA A 420 35.70 -26.83 -12.65
CA ALA A 420 35.42 -26.50 -14.05
C ALA A 420 34.08 -25.74 -14.24
N GLU A 421 33.08 -26.07 -13.44
CA GLU A 421 31.77 -25.38 -13.45
C GLU A 421 31.87 -24.01 -12.78
N LYS A 422 32.67 -23.88 -11.72
CA LYS A 422 32.98 -22.58 -11.11
C LYS A 422 33.70 -21.67 -12.09
N GLU A 423 34.69 -22.16 -12.83
CA GLU A 423 35.33 -21.39 -13.88
C GLU A 423 34.34 -20.95 -14.96
N LYS A 424 33.43 -21.85 -15.38
CA LYS A 424 32.39 -21.53 -16.36
C LYS A 424 31.44 -20.44 -15.86
N ILE A 425 31.00 -20.50 -14.60
CA ILE A 425 30.12 -19.49 -14.00
C ILE A 425 30.85 -18.16 -13.81
N CYS A 426 32.09 -18.19 -13.33
CA CYS A 426 32.93 -16.99 -13.21
C CYS A 426 33.28 -16.37 -14.56
N SER A 427 33.21 -17.08 -15.67
CA SER A 427 33.47 -16.49 -16.98
C SER A 427 32.40 -15.50 -17.45
N VAL A 428 31.23 -15.48 -16.80
CA VAL A 428 30.12 -14.59 -17.17
C VAL A 428 30.31 -13.16 -16.64
N MET A 429 31.12 -12.96 -15.60
CA MET A 429 31.42 -11.63 -15.07
C MET A 429 32.65 -11.03 -15.77
N ASP A 430 32.57 -9.77 -16.20
CA ASP A 430 33.75 -9.03 -16.66
C ASP A 430 34.37 -8.30 -15.48
N CYS A 431 35.52 -8.80 -15.00
CA CYS A 431 36.24 -8.21 -13.88
C CYS A 431 36.62 -6.73 -14.12
N ARG A 432 36.64 -6.25 -15.37
CA ARG A 432 36.91 -4.84 -15.71
C ARG A 432 35.75 -3.91 -15.37
N LYS A 433 34.54 -4.45 -15.29
CA LYS A 433 33.31 -3.73 -14.97
C LYS A 433 32.95 -3.79 -13.49
N LEU A 434 33.80 -4.39 -12.66
CA LEU A 434 33.63 -4.36 -11.21
C LEU A 434 34.03 -2.98 -10.67
N THR A 435 33.30 -2.50 -9.68
CA THR A 435 33.71 -1.31 -8.93
C THR A 435 34.91 -1.63 -8.05
N VAL A 436 35.61 -0.58 -7.57
CA VAL A 436 36.78 -0.74 -6.69
C VAL A 436 36.43 -1.56 -5.44
N GLU A 437 35.25 -1.34 -4.85
CA GLU A 437 34.76 -2.10 -3.70
C GLU A 437 34.49 -3.57 -4.07
N GLY A 438 33.89 -3.81 -5.25
CA GLY A 438 33.67 -5.15 -5.79
C GLY A 438 34.97 -5.91 -6.04
N CYS A 439 35.98 -5.25 -6.60
CA CYS A 439 37.32 -5.81 -6.81
C CYS A 439 38.00 -6.21 -5.49
N ILE A 440 37.95 -5.36 -4.47
CA ILE A 440 38.52 -5.67 -3.15
C ILE A 440 37.83 -6.89 -2.54
N HIS A 441 36.49 -6.94 -2.60
CA HIS A 441 35.74 -8.09 -2.08
C HIS A 441 36.03 -9.37 -2.86
N ALA A 442 36.18 -9.29 -4.19
CA ALA A 442 36.54 -10.43 -5.04
C ALA A 442 37.97 -10.92 -4.78
N ALA A 443 38.93 -10.01 -4.57
CA ALA A 443 40.30 -10.36 -4.24
C ALA A 443 40.43 -11.09 -2.88
N GLN A 444 39.54 -10.79 -1.94
CA GLN A 444 39.50 -11.40 -0.61
C GLN A 444 38.64 -12.68 -0.56
N ASN A 445 37.96 -13.05 -1.64
CA ASN A 445 37.01 -14.15 -1.64
C ASN A 445 37.70 -15.50 -1.95
N GLU A 446 37.83 -16.34 -0.92
CA GLU A 446 38.42 -17.69 -1.04
C GLU A 446 37.58 -18.67 -1.87
N ARG A 447 36.32 -18.36 -2.17
CA ARG A 447 35.42 -19.25 -2.93
C ARG A 447 35.58 -19.15 -4.44
N LEU A 448 36.25 -18.09 -4.93
CA LEU A 448 36.45 -17.87 -6.35
C LEU A 448 37.62 -18.70 -6.89
N PRO A 449 37.57 -19.14 -8.16
CA PRO A 449 38.68 -19.83 -8.79
C PRO A 449 39.90 -18.90 -8.90
N LEU A 450 41.10 -19.47 -8.73
CA LEU A 450 42.37 -18.72 -8.73
C LEU A 450 42.54 -17.83 -9.97
N ARG A 451 42.06 -18.31 -11.13
CA ARG A 451 42.10 -17.55 -12.39
C ARG A 451 41.34 -16.22 -12.31
N ALA A 452 40.18 -16.21 -11.67
CA ALA A 452 39.37 -15.00 -11.52
C ALA A 452 40.03 -14.03 -10.52
N VAL A 453 40.55 -14.55 -9.40
CA VAL A 453 41.25 -13.75 -8.38
C VAL A 453 42.48 -13.05 -8.97
N VAL A 454 43.29 -13.77 -9.76
CA VAL A 454 44.47 -13.20 -10.43
C VAL A 454 44.07 -12.09 -11.42
N GLN A 455 42.97 -12.26 -12.15
CA GLN A 455 42.47 -11.24 -13.08
C GLN A 455 42.03 -9.96 -12.34
N VAL A 456 41.36 -10.09 -11.19
CA VAL A 456 40.96 -8.94 -10.37
C VAL A 456 42.17 -8.22 -9.79
N LEU A 457 43.14 -8.96 -9.23
CA LEU A 457 44.38 -8.38 -8.68
C LEU A 457 45.21 -7.67 -9.76
N PHE A 458 45.28 -8.23 -10.96
CA PHE A 458 45.96 -7.57 -12.09
C PHE A 458 45.27 -6.27 -12.51
N LEU A 459 43.93 -6.21 -12.44
CA LEU A 459 43.18 -4.98 -12.72
C LEU A 459 43.38 -3.92 -11.65
N GLU A 460 43.43 -4.30 -10.38
CA GLU A 460 43.78 -3.39 -9.28
C GLU A 460 45.18 -2.78 -9.50
N GLN A 461 46.16 -3.59 -9.88
CA GLN A 461 47.51 -3.10 -10.22
C GLN A 461 47.51 -2.16 -11.43
N LEU A 462 46.72 -2.45 -12.47
CA LEU A 462 46.57 -1.56 -13.63
C LEU A 462 45.90 -0.23 -13.26
N GLN A 463 44.84 -0.25 -12.44
CA GLN A 463 44.16 0.95 -12.00
C GLN A 463 45.08 1.83 -11.14
N LEU A 464 45.84 1.23 -10.21
CA LEU A 464 46.87 1.95 -9.45
C LEU A 464 47.91 2.57 -10.37
N ARG A 465 48.40 1.81 -11.36
CA ARG A 465 49.37 2.32 -12.34
C ARG A 465 48.81 3.46 -13.17
N GLN A 466 47.56 3.38 -13.63
CA GLN A 466 46.90 4.45 -14.40
C GLN A 466 46.67 5.71 -13.57
N VAL A 467 46.31 5.59 -12.29
CA VAL A 467 46.19 6.74 -11.37
C VAL A 467 47.55 7.40 -11.13
N ILE A 468 48.60 6.60 -10.93
CA ILE A 468 49.97 7.09 -10.75
C ILE A 468 50.49 7.77 -12.03
N THR A 469 50.30 7.13 -13.19
CA THR A 469 50.68 7.69 -14.50
C THR A 469 49.85 8.92 -14.86
N GLY A 470 48.55 8.96 -14.55
CA GLY A 470 47.70 10.13 -14.75
C GLY A 470 48.07 11.31 -13.85
N THR A 471 48.62 11.05 -12.67
CA THR A 471 49.15 12.10 -11.77
C THR A 471 50.55 12.58 -12.21
N LEU A 472 51.34 11.72 -12.86
CA LEU A 472 52.67 12.05 -13.39
C LEU A 472 52.61 12.78 -14.75
N LEU A 473 51.61 12.51 -15.58
CA LEU A 473 51.43 13.15 -16.89
C LEU A 473 50.73 14.51 -16.82
N THR A 474 50.31 14.97 -15.64
CA THR A 474 49.77 16.33 -15.43
C THR A 474 50.85 17.40 -15.19
N GLU A 475 52.13 17.05 -15.20
CA GLU A 475 53.23 18.01 -14.99
C GLU A 475 54.09 18.31 -16.25
N GLU A 476 53.92 17.62 -17.38
CA GLU A 476 54.61 17.98 -18.62
C GLU A 476 53.71 17.89 -19.87
N ASP A 477 53.84 18.92 -20.70
CA ASP A 477 52.98 19.34 -21.81
C ASP A 477 53.00 18.41 -23.04
N GLY A 478 51.93 18.45 -23.86
CA GLY A 478 51.99 18.20 -25.31
C GLY A 478 51.57 16.83 -25.92
N ASP A 479 50.29 16.77 -26.31
CA ASP A 479 49.72 16.19 -27.56
C ASP A 479 49.56 14.67 -27.84
N GLU A 480 48.42 14.39 -28.50
CA GLU A 480 47.92 13.19 -29.23
C GLU A 480 47.64 11.84 -28.51
N THR A 481 46.34 11.57 -28.26
CA THR A 481 45.56 10.49 -28.92
C THR A 481 44.08 10.56 -28.53
N VAL A 482 43.25 10.96 -29.49
CA VAL A 482 41.82 11.23 -29.35
C VAL A 482 41.03 10.01 -29.79
N VAL A 483 40.47 9.20 -28.87
CA VAL A 483 39.16 8.52 -29.08
C VAL A 483 38.37 8.24 -27.77
N ASP A 484 38.96 8.02 -26.59
CA ASP A 484 38.17 7.60 -25.39
C ASP A 484 37.94 8.68 -24.30
N LEU A 485 38.23 9.95 -24.62
CA LEU A 485 38.19 11.07 -23.66
C LEU A 485 36.76 11.64 -23.43
N GLY A 486 35.75 11.12 -24.14
CA GLY A 486 34.36 11.61 -24.05
C GLY A 486 33.63 11.15 -22.79
N ARG A 487 33.81 9.89 -22.38
CA ARG A 487 33.10 9.32 -21.21
C ARG A 487 33.73 9.72 -19.87
N TRP A 488 35.05 9.92 -19.83
CA TRP A 488 35.75 10.33 -18.61
C TRP A 488 35.47 11.79 -18.25
N LYS A 489 35.42 12.70 -19.24
CA LYS A 489 35.15 14.13 -19.00
C LYS A 489 33.80 14.41 -18.36
N ASP A 490 32.78 13.59 -18.61
CA ASP A 490 31.46 13.77 -17.99
C ASP A 490 31.41 13.22 -16.55
N THR A 491 32.06 12.08 -16.29
CA THR A 491 32.25 11.56 -14.92
C THR A 491 33.20 12.42 -14.07
N GLU A 492 34.15 13.11 -14.70
CA GLU A 492 35.09 13.99 -14.03
C GLU A 492 34.47 15.36 -13.75
N LYS A 493 33.59 15.87 -14.62
CA LYS A 493 32.75 17.04 -14.32
C LYS A 493 31.80 16.78 -13.15
N GLU A 494 31.14 15.62 -13.08
CA GLU A 494 30.29 15.27 -11.94
C GLU A 494 31.08 15.08 -10.63
N ASN A 495 32.26 14.45 -10.68
CA ASN A 495 33.14 14.34 -9.51
C ASN A 495 33.77 15.67 -9.09
N GLN A 496 34.09 16.57 -10.04
CA GLN A 496 34.56 17.92 -9.74
C GLN A 496 33.44 18.78 -9.16
N VAL A 497 32.20 18.63 -9.62
CA VAL A 497 31.02 19.28 -9.02
C VAL A 497 30.81 18.79 -7.59
N LEU A 498 30.92 17.49 -7.33
CA LEU A 498 30.82 16.95 -5.97
C LEU A 498 31.99 17.39 -5.07
N ARG A 499 33.21 17.54 -5.60
CA ARG A 499 34.37 18.08 -4.87
C ARG A 499 34.20 19.57 -4.56
N LEU A 500 33.72 20.36 -5.52
CA LEU A 500 33.39 21.77 -5.31
C LEU A 500 32.26 21.93 -4.29
N ASP A 501 31.25 21.05 -4.29
CA ASP A 501 30.15 21.10 -3.32
C ASP A 501 30.62 20.66 -1.92
N MET A 502 31.54 19.68 -1.83
CA MET A 502 32.21 19.27 -0.59
C MET A 502 33.11 20.36 -0.02
N ASP A 503 33.88 21.07 -0.85
CA ASP A 503 34.72 22.19 -0.41
C ASP A 503 33.87 23.44 -0.08
N THR A 504 32.75 23.63 -0.77
CA THR A 504 31.75 24.66 -0.43
C THR A 504 31.05 24.32 0.90
N MET A 505 30.71 23.06 1.15
CA MET A 505 30.20 22.61 2.45
C MET A 505 31.27 22.77 3.54
N ARG A 506 32.53 22.41 3.27
CA ARG A 506 33.64 22.55 4.21
C ARG A 506 33.89 24.01 4.60
N THR A 507 33.83 24.93 3.63
CA THR A 507 33.97 26.37 3.92
C THR A 507 32.78 26.91 4.70
N ARG A 508 31.56 26.45 4.42
CA ARG A 508 30.36 26.82 5.21
C ARG A 508 30.37 26.24 6.61
N VAL A 509 30.85 25.02 6.81
CA VAL A 509 31.04 24.40 8.13
C VAL A 509 32.11 25.16 8.92
N ASN A 510 33.24 25.49 8.29
CA ASN A 510 34.28 26.31 8.92
C ASN A 510 33.79 27.72 9.27
N GLN A 511 32.90 28.31 8.46
CA GLN A 511 32.26 29.59 8.73
C GLN A 511 31.31 29.48 9.93
N LEU A 512 30.48 28.43 9.96
CA LEU A 512 29.56 28.15 11.08
C LEU A 512 30.32 27.84 12.38
N GLU A 513 31.43 27.11 12.31
CA GLU A 513 32.28 26.85 13.47
C GLU A 513 32.89 28.14 14.02
N LYS A 514 33.33 29.06 13.15
CA LYS A 514 33.80 30.40 13.56
C LYS A 514 32.68 31.23 14.18
N GLU A 515 31.47 31.17 13.64
CA GLU A 515 30.29 31.84 14.20
C GLU A 515 29.89 31.26 15.56
N CYS A 516 29.93 29.94 15.73
CA CYS A 516 29.73 29.28 17.02
C CYS A 516 30.82 29.64 18.04
N LEU A 517 32.08 29.74 17.62
CA LEU A 517 33.18 30.16 18.50
C LEU A 517 33.10 31.65 18.87
N TYR A 518 32.61 32.48 17.95
CA TYR A 518 32.33 33.89 18.21
C TYR A 518 31.17 34.06 19.21
N LEU A 519 30.04 33.37 18.99
CA LEU A 519 28.90 33.33 19.91
C LEU A 519 29.31 32.83 21.30
N LYS A 520 30.15 31.79 21.37
CA LYS A 520 30.67 31.28 22.64
C LYS A 520 31.55 32.31 23.37
N LYS A 521 32.35 33.10 22.64
CA LYS A 521 33.12 34.22 23.22
C LYS A 521 32.22 35.37 23.67
N VAL A 522 31.15 35.69 22.94
CA VAL A 522 30.18 36.73 23.32
C VAL A 522 29.43 36.32 24.59
N ILE A 523 28.97 35.06 24.67
CA ILE A 523 28.32 34.51 25.87
C ILE A 523 29.29 34.52 27.05
N ALA A 524 30.54 34.08 26.87
CA ALA A 524 31.54 34.12 27.92
C ALA A 524 31.92 35.55 28.36
N LYS A 525 31.73 36.56 27.50
CA LYS A 525 31.97 37.97 27.83
C LYS A 525 30.79 38.57 28.60
N ILE A 526 29.56 38.20 28.25
CA ILE A 526 28.34 38.56 29.00
C ILE A 526 28.38 37.94 30.41
N ASP A 527 28.85 36.69 30.53
CA ASP A 527 29.01 36.02 31.83
C ASP A 527 30.12 36.65 32.68
N LYS A 528 31.18 37.17 32.04
CA LYS A 528 32.27 37.88 32.74
C LYS A 528 31.90 39.30 33.16
N GLU A 529 31.06 39.99 32.41
CA GLU A 529 30.52 41.30 32.77
C GLU A 529 29.44 41.18 33.87
N SER A 530 28.73 40.05 33.94
CA SER A 530 27.83 39.69 35.05
C SER A 530 28.55 39.44 36.39
N LEU A 531 29.88 39.22 36.39
CA LEU A 531 30.64 38.81 37.57
C LEU A 531 31.69 39.84 38.04
N LYS A 532 31.63 41.08 37.54
CA LYS A 532 32.40 42.20 38.10
C LYS A 532 31.46 43.29 38.60
N GLY A 533 31.03 43.13 39.85
CA GLY A 533 30.36 44.16 40.64
C GLY A 533 29.89 43.64 42.01
N ASN A 534 30.77 43.67 43.02
CA ASN A 534 30.38 43.99 44.40
C ASN A 534 29.69 45.38 44.38
N ASP A 535 28.74 45.79 45.20
CA ASP A 535 28.35 45.41 46.57
C ASP A 535 26.93 45.96 46.84
N GLY A 536 26.20 45.38 47.79
CA GLY A 536 25.21 46.11 48.59
C GLY A 536 23.75 46.19 48.11
N GLN A 537 22.88 45.47 48.81
CA GLN A 537 21.53 45.86 49.27
C GLN A 537 20.65 46.79 48.40
N SER A 538 19.46 46.29 48.02
CA SER A 538 18.12 46.78 48.45
C SER A 538 17.02 46.64 47.39
N LYS A 539 15.78 46.74 47.88
CA LYS A 539 14.47 46.44 47.28
C LYS A 539 14.05 47.32 46.08
N TRP A 540 13.08 46.74 45.36
CA TRP A 540 11.83 47.32 44.79
C TRP A 540 11.72 47.69 43.30
N SER A 541 10.73 47.04 42.66
CA SER A 541 9.66 47.49 41.76
C SER A 541 9.68 48.88 41.09
N ILE A 542 9.29 48.92 39.81
CA ILE A 542 8.19 49.70 39.17
C ILE A 542 8.51 50.00 37.70
N GLY A 543 7.48 49.97 36.85
CA GLY A 543 7.58 50.11 35.40
C GLY A 543 7.56 51.53 34.82
N LYS A 544 7.49 51.52 33.48
CA LYS A 544 7.17 52.60 32.52
C LYS A 544 8.08 53.85 32.45
N LYS A 545 8.61 54.03 31.23
CA LYS A 545 8.91 55.28 30.49
C LYS A 545 10.11 56.13 30.94
N PHE A 546 11.18 56.11 30.14
CA PHE A 546 11.84 57.17 29.35
C PHE A 546 12.80 56.41 28.40
N GLY A 547 13.05 56.68 27.11
CA GLY A 547 12.83 57.82 26.23
C GLY A 547 14.15 58.18 25.52
N CYS A 548 14.22 58.00 24.18
CA CYS A 548 15.25 58.46 23.21
C CYS A 548 16.53 57.58 23.05
N LYS A 549 16.72 56.85 21.94
CA LYS A 549 17.05 57.21 20.53
C LYS A 549 18.58 57.27 20.28
N PHE A 550 19.09 56.33 19.48
CA PHE A 550 20.13 56.61 18.48
C PHE A 550 19.89 55.72 17.24
N THR A 551 19.52 56.41 16.17
CA THR A 551 19.55 55.97 14.77
C THR A 551 20.90 56.32 14.16
N THR A 552 21.46 55.39 13.36
CA THR A 552 22.20 55.53 12.08
C THR A 552 23.10 54.28 11.96
N GLN A 553 23.35 53.64 10.81
CA GLN A 553 23.13 53.83 9.37
C GLN A 553 23.42 52.43 8.76
N ILE A 554 22.62 51.88 7.85
CA ILE A 554 22.65 52.12 6.40
C ILE A 554 24.09 52.12 5.85
N GLU A 555 24.58 50.96 5.41
CA GLU A 555 25.43 50.76 4.22
C GLU A 555 25.88 49.29 4.15
N LEU A 556 25.18 48.47 3.35
CA LEU A 556 25.69 47.26 2.65
C LEU A 556 24.57 46.36 2.08
N LEU A 557 23.31 46.83 2.06
CA LEU A 557 22.23 46.22 1.28
C LEU A 557 21.74 47.16 0.18
N ARG A 558 22.67 47.81 -0.52
CA ARG A 558 22.39 48.66 -1.71
C ARG A 558 22.93 48.09 -3.03
N VAL A 559 23.32 46.81 -3.07
CA VAL A 559 23.85 46.18 -4.31
C VAL A 559 23.01 45.00 -4.83
N SER A 560 22.06 44.44 -4.06
CA SER A 560 21.26 43.28 -4.51
C SER A 560 19.83 43.60 -4.96
N GLU A 561 19.35 44.84 -4.79
CA GLU A 561 17.95 45.22 -5.14
C GLU A 561 17.79 45.99 -6.46
N GLU A 562 18.88 46.40 -7.13
CA GLU A 562 18.79 47.09 -8.43
C GLU A 562 18.64 46.17 -9.65
N ARG A 563 18.75 44.84 -9.51
CA ARG A 563 18.53 43.88 -10.62
C ARG A 563 17.16 43.18 -10.63
N ARG A 564 16.22 43.53 -9.76
CA ARG A 564 14.85 42.96 -9.79
C ARG A 564 13.74 43.97 -10.09
N LYS A 565 14.11 45.17 -10.55
CA LYS A 565 13.20 46.23 -11.01
C LYS A 565 13.10 46.33 -12.55
N ILE A 566 13.23 45.20 -13.25
CA ILE A 566 12.74 45.06 -14.62
C ILE A 566 11.86 43.81 -14.62
N MET A 567 10.56 44.00 -14.29
CA MET A 567 9.39 43.29 -14.82
C MET A 567 8.24 43.33 -13.79
N GLY A 568 7.29 44.23 -14.03
CA GLY A 568 5.85 44.05 -13.77
C GLY A 568 5.35 43.79 -12.34
N ARG A 569 4.90 44.87 -11.70
CA ARG A 569 3.96 44.93 -10.56
C ARG A 569 2.59 44.34 -10.94
N VAL A 570 2.00 43.49 -10.10
CA VAL A 570 0.53 43.45 -9.85
C VAL A 570 0.26 43.04 -8.41
N ASP A 571 -0.33 43.97 -7.64
CA ASP A 571 -0.88 43.77 -6.30
C ASP A 571 -2.27 43.13 -6.38
N TYR A 572 -2.62 42.25 -5.44
CA TYR A 572 -4.00 42.10 -4.98
C TYR A 572 -4.08 41.89 -3.46
N LEU A 573 -5.12 42.51 -2.91
CA LEU A 573 -5.41 42.84 -1.52
C LEU A 573 -5.70 41.65 -0.60
N ALA A 574 -5.34 41.85 0.67
CA ALA A 574 -5.61 40.99 1.81
C ALA A 574 -7.09 40.97 2.24
N MET A 575 -7.56 39.81 2.72
CA MET A 575 -8.76 39.68 3.56
C MET A 575 -8.43 38.83 4.80
N LYS A 576 -8.90 39.33 5.94
CA LYS A 576 -8.54 39.01 7.34
C LYS A 576 -9.29 37.77 7.87
N THR A 577 -8.64 36.93 8.65
CA THR A 577 -9.23 35.80 9.40
C THR A 577 -9.09 36.02 10.90
N ASP A 578 -10.22 36.15 11.61
CA ASP A 578 -10.31 36.37 13.07
C ASP A 578 -10.37 35.04 13.89
N ASP A 579 -10.11 33.87 13.27
CA ASP A 579 -10.25 32.55 13.94
C ASP A 579 -8.96 31.98 14.57
N VAL A 580 -7.80 32.63 14.40
CA VAL A 580 -6.51 32.11 14.91
C VAL A 580 -6.25 32.54 16.36
N ASP A 581 -6.77 33.70 16.76
CA ASP A 581 -6.49 34.28 18.09
C ASP A 581 -7.25 33.56 19.21
N THR A 582 -8.41 32.97 18.93
CA THR A 582 -9.21 32.22 19.91
C THR A 582 -8.59 30.87 20.26
N VAL A 583 -7.97 30.19 19.28
CA VAL A 583 -7.29 28.90 19.50
C VAL A 583 -5.95 29.09 20.22
N ALA A 584 -5.21 30.15 19.89
CA ALA A 584 -3.96 30.48 20.57
C ALA A 584 -4.18 30.87 22.05
N ALA A 585 -5.30 31.54 22.35
CA ALA A 585 -5.67 31.89 23.72
C ALA A 585 -6.05 30.66 24.56
N LEU A 586 -6.75 29.68 23.98
CA LEU A 586 -7.14 28.45 24.68
C LEU A 586 -5.92 27.60 25.07
N VAL A 587 -4.96 27.45 24.15
CA VAL A 587 -3.73 26.66 24.36
C VAL A 587 -2.83 27.28 25.44
N ASN A 588 -2.76 28.61 25.52
CA ASN A 588 -1.99 29.28 26.56
C ASN A 588 -2.65 29.15 27.96
N SER A 589 -3.98 29.10 28.02
CA SER A 589 -4.72 28.87 29.27
C SER A 589 -4.45 27.47 29.84
N ASP A 590 -4.56 26.44 29.00
CA ASP A 590 -4.31 25.05 29.40
C ASP A 590 -2.85 24.82 29.83
N MET A 591 -1.89 25.52 29.22
CA MET A 591 -0.47 25.42 29.56
C MET A 591 -0.15 26.04 30.93
N GLU A 592 -0.82 27.13 31.31
CA GLU A 592 -0.67 27.73 32.64
C GLU A 592 -1.36 26.88 33.73
N GLU A 593 -2.53 26.29 33.43
CA GLU A 593 -3.15 25.33 34.35
C GLU A 593 -2.27 24.09 34.57
N LEU A 594 -1.62 23.58 33.52
CA LEU A 594 -0.68 22.46 33.61
C LEU A 594 0.55 22.82 34.47
N LYS A 595 1.08 24.05 34.34
CA LYS A 595 2.20 24.53 35.18
C LYS A 595 1.80 24.62 36.66
N VAL A 596 0.59 25.08 36.94
CA VAL A 596 0.07 25.17 38.31
C VAL A 596 -0.15 23.77 38.90
N ALA A 597 -0.73 22.85 38.13
CA ALA A 597 -0.91 21.46 38.53
C ALA A 597 0.43 20.76 38.80
N ALA A 598 1.44 20.98 37.94
CA ALA A 598 2.78 20.43 38.10
C ALA A 598 3.49 20.98 39.35
N LYS A 599 3.36 22.28 39.64
CA LYS A 599 3.90 22.88 40.88
C LYS A 599 3.25 22.32 42.14
N LYS A 600 1.94 22.06 42.10
CA LYS A 600 1.19 21.50 43.23
C LYS A 600 1.58 20.04 43.50
N LEU A 601 1.68 19.23 42.45
CA LEU A 601 2.21 17.87 42.50
C LEU A 601 3.65 17.82 43.03
N PHE A 602 4.52 18.74 42.60
CA PHE A 602 5.88 18.87 43.10
C PHE A 602 5.93 19.21 44.60
N SER A 603 5.02 20.08 45.07
CA SER A 603 4.93 20.45 46.49
C SER A 603 4.37 19.34 47.39
N ASP A 604 3.55 18.44 46.83
CA ASP A 604 2.98 17.30 47.57
C ASP A 604 3.94 16.10 47.58
N VAL A 605 4.69 15.87 46.49
CA VAL A 605 5.70 14.80 46.39
C VAL A 605 6.96 15.11 47.20
N SER A 606 7.39 16.37 47.27
CA SER A 606 8.55 16.77 48.09
C SER A 606 8.33 16.60 49.60
N LYS A 607 7.07 16.55 50.06
CA LYS A 607 6.71 16.30 51.47
C LYS A 607 6.72 14.82 51.85
N LEU A 608 6.65 13.89 50.89
CA LEU A 608 6.50 12.46 51.16
C LEU A 608 7.83 11.67 51.11
N GLY A 609 8.90 12.28 50.61
CA GLY A 609 10.24 11.68 50.61
C GLY A 609 11.20 12.54 49.82
N GLY A 610 12.38 12.83 50.38
CA GLY A 610 13.34 13.81 49.83
C GLY A 610 13.61 13.66 48.32
N LEU A 611 13.96 14.77 47.67
CA LEU A 611 14.11 14.92 46.20
C LEU A 611 14.80 13.74 45.48
N GLY A 612 15.77 13.08 46.12
CA GLY A 612 16.50 11.92 45.57
C GLY A 612 15.75 10.59 45.62
N PHE A 613 14.77 10.43 46.52
CA PHE A 613 13.93 9.23 46.65
C PHE A 613 12.99 9.10 45.44
N GLY A 614 12.35 10.21 45.03
CA GLY A 614 11.44 10.22 43.88
C GLY A 614 12.11 9.84 42.56
N VAL A 615 13.33 10.34 42.30
CA VAL A 615 14.09 9.99 41.08
C VAL A 615 14.48 8.51 41.06
N SER A 616 14.89 7.95 42.21
CA SER A 616 15.28 6.54 42.32
C SER A 616 14.08 5.60 42.20
N PHE A 617 12.95 5.99 42.80
CA PHE A 617 11.69 5.26 42.71
C PHE A 617 11.10 5.25 41.29
N LEU A 618 11.08 6.40 40.62
CA LEU A 618 10.64 6.50 39.22
C LEU A 618 11.57 5.75 38.27
N LYS A 619 12.89 5.77 38.53
CA LYS A 619 13.87 4.97 37.77
C LYS A 619 13.57 3.48 37.87
N PHE A 620 13.25 3.00 39.08
CA PHE A 620 12.85 1.62 39.32
C PHE A 620 11.57 1.27 38.55
N ILE A 621 10.52 2.09 38.65
CA ILE A 621 9.26 1.90 37.92
C ILE A 621 9.47 1.87 36.41
N ALA A 622 10.27 2.79 35.87
CA ALA A 622 10.57 2.84 34.43
C ALA A 622 11.31 1.59 33.95
N SER A 623 12.24 1.05 34.75
CA SER A 623 12.93 -0.20 34.40
C SER A 623 11.99 -1.42 34.37
N PHE A 624 11.03 -1.50 35.30
CA PHE A 624 10.01 -2.55 35.29
C PHE A 624 8.98 -2.37 34.17
N ALA A 625 8.60 -1.12 33.86
CA ALA A 625 7.74 -0.82 32.71
C ALA A 625 8.43 -1.21 31.39
N ALA A 626 9.73 -1.00 31.26
CA ALA A 626 10.51 -1.42 30.10
C ALA A 626 10.57 -2.95 29.97
N ILE A 627 10.80 -3.66 31.07
CA ILE A 627 10.78 -5.13 31.08
C ILE A 627 9.36 -5.66 30.76
N TYR A 628 8.33 -5.03 31.31
CA TYR A 628 6.93 -5.35 31.04
C TYR A 628 6.59 -5.19 29.55
N LEU A 629 7.01 -4.09 28.93
CA LEU A 629 6.82 -3.87 27.48
C LEU A 629 7.59 -4.90 26.63
N LEU A 630 8.78 -5.33 27.06
CA LEU A 630 9.54 -6.39 26.37
C LEU A 630 8.79 -7.72 26.41
N ILE A 631 8.18 -8.05 27.55
CA ILE A 631 7.37 -9.26 27.72
C ILE A 631 6.07 -9.15 26.90
N LEU A 632 5.42 -8.00 26.93
CA LEU A 632 4.12 -7.81 26.27
C LEU A 632 4.22 -7.85 24.74
N ASP A 633 5.30 -7.32 24.16
CA ASP A 633 5.58 -7.37 22.72
C ASP A 633 5.74 -8.82 22.20
N ARG A 634 6.25 -9.74 23.02
CA ARG A 634 6.36 -11.18 22.68
C ARG A 634 5.06 -11.97 22.77
N THR A 635 4.00 -11.44 23.40
CA THR A 635 2.71 -12.14 23.60
C THR A 635 1.75 -12.11 22.39
N ASN A 636 2.26 -12.03 21.15
CA ASN A 636 1.47 -11.92 19.90
C ASN A 636 0.63 -10.63 19.79
N TRP A 637 1.03 -9.56 20.47
CA TRP A 637 0.34 -8.27 20.39
C TRP A 637 1.10 -7.37 19.42
N LYS A 638 0.57 -7.28 18.20
CA LYS A 638 1.14 -6.65 17.00
C LYS A 638 1.49 -5.16 17.20
N THR A 639 2.57 -4.87 17.90
CA THR A 639 3.24 -3.57 17.82
C THR A 639 4.59 -3.78 17.16
N ASN A 640 4.83 -3.12 16.02
CA ASN A 640 6.19 -2.98 15.47
C ASN A 640 6.99 -2.00 16.37
N MET A 641 7.01 -2.22 17.68
CA MET A 641 7.89 -1.47 18.56
C MET A 641 9.29 -2.02 18.35
N LEU A 642 10.27 -1.12 18.18
CA LEU A 642 11.68 -1.47 18.11
C LEU A 642 12.13 -1.98 19.49
N THR A 643 11.82 -3.24 19.79
CA THR A 643 12.23 -3.95 21.01
C THR A 643 13.74 -3.94 21.21
N SER A 644 14.50 -3.77 20.12
CA SER A 644 15.94 -3.54 20.14
C SER A 644 16.35 -2.26 20.88
N LEU A 645 15.52 -1.19 20.88
CA LEU A 645 15.80 0.07 21.59
C LEU A 645 15.44 0.01 23.08
N LEU A 646 14.60 -0.95 23.48
CA LEU A 646 14.23 -1.18 24.87
C LEU A 646 15.39 -1.79 25.67
N ILE A 647 16.25 -2.59 25.02
CA ILE A 647 17.44 -3.20 25.63
C ILE A 647 18.45 -2.14 26.11
N PRO A 648 18.89 -1.17 25.28
CA PRO A 648 19.69 -0.02 25.73
C PRO A 648 18.99 0.84 26.80
N TYR A 649 17.66 1.00 26.73
CA TYR A 649 16.90 1.73 27.75
C TYR A 649 16.95 1.02 29.10
N ILE A 650 16.75 -0.30 29.13
CA ILE A 650 16.85 -1.11 30.35
C ILE A 650 18.27 -1.02 30.93
N PHE A 651 19.31 -1.09 30.10
CA PHE A 651 20.69 -0.91 30.54
C PHE A 651 20.93 0.41 31.28
N LEU A 652 20.41 1.53 30.74
CA LEU A 652 20.57 2.87 31.33
C LEU A 652 19.69 3.10 32.58
N SER A 653 18.49 2.52 32.59
CA SER A 653 17.48 2.72 33.64
C SER A 653 17.58 1.70 34.78
N LEU A 654 18.29 0.57 34.63
CA LEU A 654 18.40 -0.44 35.67
C LEU A 654 18.93 0.17 36.99
N PRO A 655 18.40 -0.21 38.17
CA PRO A 655 18.99 0.15 39.45
C PRO A 655 20.43 -0.35 39.61
N SER A 656 21.24 0.37 40.39
CA SER A 656 22.66 0.02 40.64
C SER A 656 22.80 -1.34 41.32
N VAL A 657 21.93 -1.65 42.27
CA VAL A 657 21.92 -2.93 43.01
C VAL A 657 21.74 -4.12 42.07
N ILE A 658 20.74 -4.07 41.20
CA ILE A 658 20.43 -5.16 40.26
C ILE A 658 21.54 -5.29 39.22
N PHE A 659 22.12 -4.18 38.79
CA PHE A 659 23.19 -4.23 37.79
C PHE A 659 24.48 -4.79 38.35
N ASN A 660 24.89 -4.39 39.55
CA ASN A 660 26.12 -4.93 40.15
C ASN A 660 25.98 -6.44 40.43
N PHE A 661 24.75 -6.89 40.73
CA PHE A 661 24.44 -8.31 40.84
C PHE A 661 24.53 -9.03 39.49
N LEU A 662 23.92 -8.47 38.43
CA LEU A 662 23.93 -9.06 37.08
C LEU A 662 25.24 -8.87 36.31
N SER A 663 26.10 -7.91 36.67
CA SER A 663 27.42 -7.71 36.04
C SER A 663 28.54 -8.41 36.81
N GLY A 664 28.24 -8.86 38.03
CA GLY A 664 29.12 -9.67 38.86
C GLY A 664 29.28 -11.11 38.38
N GLU A 665 29.75 -11.97 39.27
CA GLU A 665 30.05 -13.38 38.97
C GLU A 665 28.81 -14.14 38.48
N VAL A 666 27.64 -13.85 39.04
CA VAL A 666 26.36 -14.46 38.66
C VAL A 666 26.04 -14.19 37.18
N GLY A 667 26.24 -12.95 36.72
CA GLY A 667 26.08 -12.58 35.31
C GLY A 667 26.98 -13.35 34.37
N LYS A 668 28.26 -13.47 34.73
CA LYS A 668 29.26 -14.21 33.94
C LYS A 668 28.87 -15.66 33.77
N TRP A 669 28.36 -16.31 34.83
CA TRP A 669 27.83 -17.66 34.76
C TRP A 669 26.60 -17.77 33.85
N ILE A 670 25.65 -16.84 33.95
CA ILE A 670 24.45 -16.86 33.10
C ILE A 670 24.82 -16.60 31.63
N ALA A 671 25.75 -15.68 31.35
CA ALA A 671 26.27 -15.42 30.01
C ALA A 671 27.02 -16.63 29.44
N PHE A 672 27.85 -17.29 30.25
CA PHE A 672 28.55 -18.52 29.87
C PHE A 672 27.56 -19.64 29.52
N VAL A 673 26.57 -19.88 30.38
CA VAL A 673 25.51 -20.89 30.13
C VAL A 673 24.71 -20.54 28.87
N ALA A 674 24.36 -19.26 28.66
CA ALA A 674 23.64 -18.83 27.46
C ALA A 674 24.46 -19.05 26.18
N VAL A 675 25.77 -18.76 26.19
CA VAL A 675 26.67 -18.99 25.05
C VAL A 675 26.88 -20.48 24.79
N VAL A 676 27.08 -21.28 25.85
CA VAL A 676 27.23 -22.75 25.74
C VAL A 676 25.95 -23.39 25.19
N LEU A 677 24.77 -23.02 25.71
CA LEU A 677 23.50 -23.52 25.19
C LEU A 677 23.30 -23.16 23.71
N ARG A 678 23.70 -21.95 23.31
CA ARG A 678 23.63 -21.50 21.91
C ARG A 678 24.61 -22.24 20.99
N LEU A 679 25.83 -22.53 21.47
CA LEU A 679 26.86 -23.20 20.69
C LEU A 679 26.59 -24.70 20.52
N PHE A 680 26.14 -25.38 21.57
CA PHE A 680 25.99 -26.84 21.57
C PHE A 680 24.57 -27.31 21.19
N PHE A 681 23.55 -26.48 21.37
CA PHE A 681 22.15 -26.85 21.07
C PHE A 681 21.42 -25.81 20.20
N PRO A 682 21.93 -25.50 18.98
CA PRO A 682 21.34 -24.46 18.13
C PRO A 682 19.89 -24.77 17.71
N LYS A 683 19.49 -26.05 17.68
CA LYS A 683 18.10 -26.48 17.34
C LYS A 683 17.12 -26.44 18.51
N HIS A 684 17.59 -26.31 19.75
CA HIS A 684 16.74 -26.28 20.96
C HIS A 684 16.87 -24.95 21.72
N PHE A 685 17.63 -23.99 21.20
CA PHE A 685 17.71 -22.68 21.79
C PHE A 685 16.38 -21.96 21.54
N PRO A 686 15.60 -21.62 22.60
CA PRO A 686 14.31 -21.03 22.39
C PRO A 686 14.45 -19.59 21.90
N ASP A 687 13.71 -19.20 20.86
CA ASP A 687 13.68 -17.82 20.34
C ASP A 687 13.32 -16.78 21.42
N TRP A 688 12.66 -17.19 22.50
CA TRP A 688 12.32 -16.32 23.64
C TRP A 688 13.53 -15.96 24.52
N LEU A 689 14.62 -16.73 24.45
CA LEU A 689 15.82 -16.57 25.28
C LEU A 689 16.90 -15.71 24.59
N GLU A 690 16.74 -15.39 23.30
CA GLU A 690 17.71 -14.59 22.52
C GLU A 690 17.81 -13.13 22.98
N MET A 691 16.68 -12.48 23.26
CA MET A 691 16.64 -11.07 23.69
C MET A 691 17.06 -10.89 25.17
N PRO A 692 16.63 -11.75 26.11
CA PRO A 692 17.20 -11.75 27.46
C PRO A 692 18.68 -12.13 27.48
N GLY A 693 19.09 -13.08 26.64
CA GLY A 693 20.49 -13.49 26.50
C GLY A 693 21.38 -12.37 25.99
N SER A 694 20.93 -11.59 24.99
CA SER A 694 21.66 -10.43 24.48
C SER A 694 21.73 -9.27 25.49
N LEU A 695 20.67 -9.03 26.27
CA LEU A 695 20.68 -8.07 27.38
C LEU A 695 21.70 -8.45 28.46
N ILE A 696 21.76 -9.74 28.85
CA ILE A 696 22.70 -10.23 29.87
C ILE A 696 24.14 -10.17 29.33
N LEU A 697 24.36 -10.55 28.07
CA LEU A 697 25.66 -10.40 27.41
C LEU A 697 26.10 -8.93 27.37
N LEU A 698 25.21 -8.01 27.00
CA LEU A 698 25.49 -6.58 26.99
C LEU A 698 25.85 -6.06 28.39
N LEU A 699 25.15 -6.53 29.42
CA LEU A 699 25.36 -6.10 30.79
C LEU A 699 26.71 -6.60 31.35
N VAL A 700 27.06 -7.87 31.08
CA VAL A 700 28.31 -8.49 31.54
C VAL A 700 29.54 -8.00 30.76
N VAL A 701 29.40 -7.76 29.46
CA VAL A 701 30.49 -7.30 28.58
C VAL A 701 30.63 -5.77 28.60
N SER A 702 29.74 -5.06 29.31
CA SER A 702 29.73 -3.59 29.31
C SER A 702 31.09 -3.01 29.70
N PRO A 703 31.74 -2.21 28.84
CA PRO A 703 32.98 -1.53 29.15
C PRO A 703 32.82 -0.67 30.41
N HIS A 704 33.83 -0.68 31.28
CA HIS A 704 33.86 0.12 32.52
C HIS A 704 33.54 1.61 32.24
N PHE A 705 33.91 2.11 31.06
CA PHE A 705 33.56 3.45 30.59
C PHE A 705 32.05 3.69 30.47
N LEU A 706 31.29 2.79 29.83
CA LEU A 706 29.84 2.92 29.64
C LEU A 706 29.08 2.77 30.98
N ALA A 707 29.55 1.87 31.84
CA ALA A 707 28.95 1.62 33.15
C ALA A 707 29.12 2.79 34.14
N HIS A 708 30.22 3.55 34.06
CA HIS A 708 30.49 4.66 34.99
C HIS A 708 30.26 6.06 34.41
N HIS A 709 30.50 6.30 33.11
CA HIS A 709 30.39 7.65 32.53
C HIS A 709 29.00 7.97 31.95
N ILE A 710 28.26 6.96 31.46
CA ILE A 710 26.94 7.17 30.84
C ILE A 710 25.82 6.79 31.80
N ARG A 711 26.00 5.72 32.57
CA ARG A 711 24.97 5.18 33.46
C ARG A 711 25.00 5.88 34.82
N GLY A 712 24.06 6.81 35.02
CA GLY A 712 23.92 7.60 36.26
C GLY A 712 24.24 9.09 36.09
N THR A 713 24.84 9.48 34.96
CA THR A 713 25.03 10.88 34.57
C THR A 713 23.83 11.42 33.81
N TRP A 714 23.82 12.74 33.57
CA TRP A 714 22.79 13.41 32.80
C TRP A 714 22.73 12.95 31.34
N ILE A 715 23.86 12.50 30.78
CA ILE A 715 23.95 11.94 29.43
C ILE A 715 23.06 10.71 29.29
N GLY A 716 23.11 9.76 30.23
CA GLY A 716 22.23 8.59 30.22
C GLY A 716 20.76 8.96 30.36
N THR A 717 20.44 10.00 31.14
CA THR A 717 19.06 10.54 31.27
C THR A 717 18.57 11.11 29.94
N VAL A 718 19.39 11.88 29.22
CA VAL A 718 19.05 12.46 27.90
C VAL A 718 18.87 11.36 26.85
N ILE A 719 19.74 10.35 26.83
CA ILE A 719 19.60 9.21 25.92
C ILE A 719 18.31 8.44 26.20
N SER A 720 17.97 8.21 27.48
CA SER A 720 16.71 7.56 27.85
C SER A 720 15.47 8.39 27.46
N LEU A 721 15.55 9.73 27.53
CA LEU A 721 14.49 10.62 27.06
C LEU A 721 14.31 10.48 25.55
N PHE A 722 15.41 10.49 24.78
CA PHE A 722 15.37 10.37 23.32
C PHE A 722 14.75 9.04 22.88
N ILE A 723 15.15 7.94 23.52
CA ILE A 723 14.58 6.61 23.26
C ILE A 723 13.08 6.59 23.62
N GLY A 724 12.69 7.16 24.76
CA GLY A 724 11.28 7.24 25.17
C GLY A 724 10.42 8.07 24.20
N CYS A 725 10.93 9.21 23.73
CA CYS A 725 10.25 10.07 22.76
C CYS A 725 10.09 9.38 21.41
N TYR A 726 11.14 8.68 20.97
CA TYR A 726 11.13 7.94 19.72
C TYR A 726 10.11 6.78 19.77
N LEU A 727 10.09 6.00 20.85
CA LEU A 727 9.09 4.92 21.04
C LEU A 727 7.66 5.47 21.10
N LEU A 728 7.45 6.63 21.72
CA LEU A 728 6.14 7.29 21.73
C LEU A 728 5.72 7.76 20.33
N GLN A 729 6.63 8.38 19.57
CA GLN A 729 6.35 8.82 18.20
C GLN A 729 6.01 7.64 17.29
N GLU A 730 6.75 6.54 17.40
CA GLU A 730 6.50 5.33 16.62
C GLU A 730 5.15 4.70 17.00
N HIS A 731 4.81 4.66 18.29
CA HIS A 731 3.53 4.15 18.76
C HIS A 731 2.34 4.99 18.27
N ILE A 732 2.47 6.32 18.28
CA ILE A 732 1.44 7.23 17.77
C ILE A 732 1.27 7.07 16.25
N ARG A 733 2.38 6.89 15.52
CA ARG A 733 2.37 6.64 14.07
C ARG A 733 1.71 5.29 13.74
N ALA A 734 2.07 4.24 14.46
CA ALA A 734 1.50 2.90 14.30
C ALA A 734 0.01 2.84 14.68
N SER A 735 -0.42 3.63 15.67
CA SER A 735 -1.82 3.67 16.14
C SER A 735 -2.74 4.57 15.31
N GLY A 736 -2.22 5.27 14.29
CA GLY A 736 -3.01 6.17 13.44
C GLY A 736 -3.45 7.46 14.14
N GLY A 737 -2.70 7.92 15.16
CA GLY A 737 -2.94 9.16 15.89
C GLY A 737 -3.07 8.98 17.42
N PHE A 738 -2.78 10.05 18.17
CA PHE A 738 -2.71 10.04 19.64
C PHE A 738 -4.03 9.60 20.29
N ARG A 739 -5.19 10.07 19.79
CA ARG A 739 -6.51 9.70 20.33
C ARG A 739 -6.82 8.21 20.12
N ASN A 740 -6.42 7.65 18.99
CA ASN A 740 -6.65 6.23 18.67
C ASN A 740 -5.79 5.30 19.54
N SER A 741 -4.62 5.77 20.00
CA SER A 741 -3.74 5.07 20.94
C SER A 741 -4.42 4.75 22.28
N PHE A 742 -5.36 5.60 22.74
CA PHE A 742 -6.07 5.44 24.01
C PHE A 742 -7.47 4.84 23.89
N THR A 743 -8.11 4.90 22.72
CA THR A 743 -9.48 4.40 22.53
C THR A 743 -9.54 2.93 22.14
N GLN A 744 -8.46 2.37 21.60
CA GLN A 744 -8.41 0.94 21.30
C GLN A 744 -8.31 0.13 22.61
N PRO A 745 -9.19 -0.88 22.83
CA PRO A 745 -9.25 -1.65 24.07
C PRO A 745 -7.94 -2.43 24.38
N ARG A 746 -7.02 -2.52 23.42
CA ARG A 746 -5.73 -3.21 23.52
C ARG A 746 -4.51 -2.27 23.48
N GLY A 747 -4.68 -0.99 23.14
CA GLY A 747 -3.59 -0.01 23.03
C GLY A 747 -3.26 0.71 24.34
N VAL A 748 -4.16 0.65 25.32
CA VAL A 748 -4.03 1.38 26.60
C VAL A 748 -2.83 0.89 27.42
N SER A 749 -2.59 -0.43 27.49
CA SER A 749 -1.48 -0.97 28.28
C SER A 749 -0.11 -0.58 27.71
N ASN A 750 0.04 -0.59 26.39
CA ASN A 750 1.26 -0.16 25.70
C ASN A 750 1.49 1.34 25.84
N THR A 751 0.44 2.12 25.64
CA THR A 751 0.50 3.58 25.81
C THR A 751 0.87 3.96 27.24
N LEU A 752 0.30 3.27 28.24
CA LEU A 752 0.63 3.45 29.65
C LEU A 752 2.09 3.08 29.95
N GLY A 753 2.57 1.96 29.41
CA GLY A 753 3.97 1.54 29.56
C GLY A 753 4.94 2.58 29.00
N ILE A 754 4.69 3.10 27.80
CA ILE A 754 5.56 4.10 27.15
C ILE A 754 5.53 5.43 27.91
N ILE A 755 4.37 5.84 28.43
CA ILE A 755 4.25 7.05 29.28
C ILE A 755 5.11 6.89 30.54
N LEU A 756 5.09 5.72 31.19
CA LEU A 756 5.93 5.45 32.36
C LEU A 756 7.44 5.52 32.03
N LEU A 757 7.85 5.19 30.80
CA LEU A 757 9.24 5.38 30.34
C LEU A 757 9.63 6.86 30.18
N LEU A 758 8.69 7.75 29.93
CA LEU A 758 8.94 9.19 29.76
C LEU A 758 8.91 9.96 31.08
N VAL A 759 8.11 9.51 32.06
CA VAL A 759 7.99 10.18 33.36
C VAL A 759 9.33 10.24 34.08
N TYR A 760 10.11 9.15 34.10
CA TYR A 760 11.42 9.11 34.75
C TYR A 760 12.42 10.15 34.20
N PRO A 761 12.77 10.17 32.90
CA PRO A 761 13.79 11.09 32.40
C PRO A 761 13.35 12.55 32.44
N VAL A 762 12.05 12.83 32.23
CA VAL A 762 11.49 14.18 32.34
C VAL A 762 11.58 14.68 33.79
N TRP A 763 11.17 13.87 34.77
CA TRP A 763 11.27 14.23 36.18
C TRP A 763 12.73 14.40 36.63
N ALA A 764 13.63 13.51 36.19
CA ALA A 764 15.06 13.59 36.51
C ALA A 764 15.74 14.83 35.90
N LEU A 765 15.27 15.34 34.77
CA LEU A 765 15.73 16.61 34.19
C LEU A 765 15.13 17.82 34.92
N ILE A 766 13.85 17.79 35.24
CA ILE A 766 13.17 18.86 35.99
C ILE A 766 13.83 19.06 37.35
N VAL A 767 14.08 17.99 38.11
CA VAL A 767 14.77 18.03 39.41
C VAL A 767 16.22 18.51 39.32
N ARG A 768 16.83 18.50 38.12
CA ARG A 768 18.17 19.07 37.89
C ARG A 768 18.15 20.54 37.48
N VAL A 769 17.05 21.00 36.88
CA VAL A 769 16.87 22.39 36.42
C VAL A 769 16.33 23.29 37.54
N ILE A 770 15.47 22.72 38.39
CA ILE A 770 15.04 23.30 39.68
C ILE A 770 16.16 23.11 40.70
#